data_AF-A0A6B3RRN7-F1
#
_entry.id   AF-A0A6B3RRN7-F1
#
_cell.length_a   1.000
_cell.length_b   1.000
_cell.length_c   1.000
_cell.angle_alpha   90.00
_cell.angle_beta   90.00
_cell.angle_gamma   90.00
#
_symmetry.space_group_name_H-M   'P 1'
#
loop_
_entity.id
_entity.type
_entity.pdbx_description
1 polymer ?
#
loop_
_entity_poly.entity_id
_entity_poly.type
_entity_poly.pdbx_seq_one_letter_code
_entity_poly.pdbx_strand_id
1 'polypeptide(L)'
;MKAAETRVDRFLASSETAFAIPVYQRNYDWTRVQCQQLFNDILSVGADDSLSGHFIGSIVYVHDDVYTVSGLRELTIIDGQQRLTTLTLIFIALYRHAIAAGREQQAQRIYKTFLINEFAEDAEKLKLKPTDNNKVALAQIMDPKEAVKVSGYSRLVENFRFFESRIDEANFDIVQKGLTKLIFVDIALERGKDNPQRIFESLNSTGLELSQADLIRNYILMGLPRKEQERVFRKFWEPIEANARNLDVNDSRVSDFIRDFLTLKQKDIPNKGAVYEKFKERYPLPNSPELMEALEELRELSNVYARLLNPQLEKDTVISRELNYIRTLEINVAYPFLMPVYRDFVAGAISRDEFASVLRLVQSYVWRRFILSLPTNALNKIFMSLYDRVEHGDYLASIERSLMQRSGTQRFPRDAEVLAMLKDKDMYSTKSRTRTYFFDRLENHNNREPVDVTMPGITVEHIFPQNPEPGWRSALASDEYALLGEKYLNTVGNLTLSGNNGRLGNKTFLDNRDMNENGGEQGYRFSRLWLNRDLQGLERWGVEQVEARADRIAQRFLEVWPAPSVGVAADADTDEVNIFDAEEPRHKRLEYAVFFGSRLEVTQVARLYAEVFEQLLVLQPEAFHGTRLGERVQLSSDPGFLRQAIQVADGYFIEGNIDNKGKFDRLKLALSELGLEEELFVKYA
;
A
#
# COMPACT_ATOMS: atom_id res chain seq x y z
N MET A 1 -14.42 24.81 -26.96
CA MET A 1 -14.56 23.38 -27.29
C MET A 1 -15.38 23.21 -28.58
N LYS A 2 -14.86 22.46 -29.56
CA LYS A 2 -15.60 22.01 -30.75
C LYS A 2 -15.63 20.48 -30.76
N ALA A 3 -16.81 19.88 -30.94
CA ALA A 3 -16.98 18.45 -31.06
C ALA A 3 -17.59 18.11 -32.42
N ALA A 4 -17.01 17.16 -33.15
CA ALA A 4 -17.50 16.70 -34.44
C ALA A 4 -17.39 15.19 -34.56
N GLU A 5 -18.25 14.61 -35.40
CA GLU A 5 -18.14 13.19 -35.78
C GLU A 5 -17.15 13.08 -36.94
N THR A 6 -16.10 12.27 -36.77
CA THR A 6 -15.00 12.16 -37.74
C THR A 6 -14.62 10.69 -37.96
N ARG A 7 -14.34 10.35 -39.23
CA ARG A 7 -13.83 9.02 -39.61
C ARG A 7 -12.36 8.90 -39.25
N VAL A 8 -11.98 7.75 -38.66
CA VAL A 8 -10.63 7.47 -38.16
C VAL A 8 -9.58 7.60 -39.24
N ASP A 9 -9.84 7.03 -40.41
CA ASP A 9 -8.92 7.06 -41.55
C ASP A 9 -8.66 8.50 -42.01
N ARG A 10 -9.70 9.33 -42.12
CA ARG A 10 -9.56 10.74 -42.49
C ARG A 10 -8.76 11.54 -41.47
N PHE A 11 -9.02 11.34 -40.20
CA PHE A 11 -8.29 12.02 -39.13
C PHE A 11 -6.81 11.66 -39.16
N LEU A 12 -6.48 10.36 -39.15
CA LEU A 12 -5.09 9.89 -39.21
C LEU A 12 -4.40 10.28 -40.52
N ALA A 13 -5.13 10.37 -41.62
CA ALA A 13 -4.63 10.80 -42.93
C ALA A 13 -4.40 12.31 -43.05
N SER A 14 -4.75 13.13 -42.04
CA SER A 14 -4.55 14.58 -42.08
C SER A 14 -3.13 14.95 -42.49
N SER A 15 -3.01 15.82 -43.50
CA SER A 15 -1.72 16.29 -44.02
C SER A 15 -1.02 17.17 -42.99
N GLU A 16 0.31 17.10 -42.98
CA GLU A 16 1.16 17.97 -42.15
C GLU A 16 0.74 17.99 -40.67
N THR A 17 0.25 16.85 -40.16
CA THR A 17 -0.30 16.73 -38.81
C THR A 17 0.46 15.68 -38.02
N ALA A 18 0.83 16.01 -36.79
CA ALA A 18 1.42 15.07 -35.84
C ALA A 18 0.53 14.95 -34.59
N PHE A 19 0.26 13.71 -34.15
CA PHE A 19 -0.44 13.39 -32.93
C PHE A 19 0.57 13.14 -31.81
N ALA A 20 0.73 14.11 -30.92
CA ALA A 20 1.67 14.02 -29.82
C ALA A 20 1.00 13.45 -28.56
N ILE A 21 1.52 12.35 -28.04
CA ILE A 21 1.15 11.84 -26.72
C ILE A 21 2.06 12.54 -25.69
N PRO A 22 1.53 13.42 -24.82
CA PRO A 22 2.34 14.16 -23.88
C PRO A 22 2.88 13.28 -22.76
N VAL A 23 3.98 13.70 -22.12
CA VAL A 23 4.73 12.93 -21.11
C VAL A 23 3.91 12.56 -19.86
N TYR A 24 2.82 13.29 -19.58
CA TYR A 24 1.94 13.00 -18.44
C TYR A 24 0.92 11.89 -18.71
N GLN A 25 0.76 11.47 -19.96
CA GLN A 25 -0.11 10.35 -20.27
C GLN A 25 0.53 9.03 -19.84
N ARG A 26 -0.30 8.11 -19.34
CA ARG A 26 0.19 6.78 -18.99
C ARG A 26 0.69 6.03 -20.24
N ASN A 27 1.61 5.10 -20.03
CA ASN A 27 2.09 4.21 -21.08
C ASN A 27 0.95 3.38 -21.71
N TYR A 28 1.21 2.79 -22.87
CA TYR A 28 0.26 1.91 -23.52
C TYR A 28 -0.04 0.68 -22.66
N ASP A 29 -1.32 0.50 -22.33
CA ASP A 29 -1.78 -0.46 -21.32
C ASP A 29 -2.97 -1.32 -21.76
N TRP A 30 -3.43 -1.16 -23.01
CA TRP A 30 -4.49 -2.01 -23.54
C TRP A 30 -4.08 -3.48 -23.53
N THR A 31 -4.93 -4.34 -22.97
CA THR A 31 -4.67 -5.79 -22.94
C THR A 31 -5.05 -6.43 -24.27
N ARG A 32 -4.63 -7.69 -24.46
CA ARG A 32 -5.03 -8.50 -25.61
C ARG A 32 -6.55 -8.60 -25.78
N VAL A 33 -7.31 -8.58 -24.68
CA VAL A 33 -8.79 -8.63 -24.73
C VAL A 33 -9.37 -7.41 -25.44
N GLN A 34 -8.90 -6.21 -25.06
CA GLN A 34 -9.33 -4.96 -25.69
C GLN A 34 -8.90 -4.88 -27.16
N CYS A 35 -7.68 -5.34 -27.47
CA CYS A 35 -7.19 -5.40 -28.85
C CYS A 35 -8.00 -6.38 -29.71
N GLN A 36 -8.34 -7.55 -29.16
CA GLN A 36 -9.16 -8.54 -29.84
C GLN A 36 -10.57 -8.02 -30.11
N GLN A 37 -11.18 -7.32 -29.15
CA GLN A 37 -12.49 -6.69 -29.33
C GLN A 37 -12.47 -5.68 -30.47
N LEU A 38 -11.54 -4.71 -30.45
CA LEU A 38 -11.42 -3.72 -31.52
C LEU A 38 -11.17 -4.38 -32.89
N PHE A 39 -10.34 -5.43 -32.95
CA PHE A 39 -10.08 -6.15 -34.19
C PHE A 39 -11.31 -6.88 -34.74
N ASN A 40 -12.10 -7.50 -33.86
CA ASN A 40 -13.35 -8.16 -34.25
C ASN A 40 -14.37 -7.16 -34.79
N ASP A 41 -14.48 -5.99 -34.15
CA ASP A 41 -15.35 -4.90 -34.61
C ASP A 41 -14.94 -4.43 -36.03
N ILE A 42 -13.63 -4.26 -36.27
CA ILE A 42 -13.08 -3.90 -37.58
C ILE A 42 -13.42 -4.95 -38.64
N LEU A 43 -13.25 -6.23 -38.33
CA LEU A 43 -13.59 -7.32 -39.25
C LEU A 43 -15.09 -7.35 -39.55
N SER A 44 -15.93 -7.21 -38.53
CA SER A 44 -17.38 -7.24 -38.67
C SER A 44 -17.88 -6.11 -39.56
N VAL A 45 -17.44 -4.88 -39.33
CA VAL A 45 -17.86 -3.71 -40.12
C VAL A 45 -17.26 -3.72 -41.53
N GLY A 46 -16.05 -4.29 -41.69
CA GLY A 46 -15.40 -4.45 -42.99
C GLY A 46 -16.07 -5.49 -43.88
N ALA A 47 -16.57 -6.58 -43.29
CA ALA A 47 -17.20 -7.69 -44.01
C ALA A 47 -18.65 -7.38 -44.44
N ASP A 48 -19.33 -6.48 -43.72
CA ASP A 48 -20.73 -6.14 -43.99
C ASP A 48 -20.85 -4.77 -44.68
N ASP A 49 -21.27 -4.77 -45.95
CA ASP A 49 -21.49 -3.54 -46.73
C ASP A 49 -22.70 -2.72 -46.30
N SER A 50 -23.64 -3.30 -45.55
CA SER A 50 -24.80 -2.58 -45.02
C SER A 50 -24.44 -1.65 -43.85
N LEU A 51 -23.34 -1.93 -43.15
CA LEU A 51 -22.86 -1.09 -42.05
C LEU A 51 -22.11 0.13 -42.59
N SER A 52 -22.65 1.31 -42.31
CA SER A 52 -22.11 2.61 -42.74
C SER A 52 -21.00 3.15 -41.84
N GLY A 53 -20.95 2.71 -40.58
CA GLY A 53 -19.90 3.08 -39.64
C GLY A 53 -19.97 2.33 -38.31
N HIS A 54 -18.86 2.33 -37.57
CA HIS A 54 -18.76 1.76 -36.22
C HIS A 54 -18.14 2.76 -35.26
N PHE A 55 -18.85 3.08 -34.18
CA PHE A 55 -18.40 4.05 -33.19
C PHE A 55 -17.40 3.43 -32.20
N ILE A 56 -16.21 4.01 -32.08
CA ILE A 56 -15.13 3.49 -31.23
C ILE A 56 -14.79 4.39 -30.03
N GLY A 57 -15.54 5.47 -29.80
CA GLY A 57 -15.35 6.39 -28.68
C GLY A 57 -15.02 7.82 -29.11
N SER A 58 -14.31 8.55 -28.26
CA SER A 58 -13.86 9.92 -28.52
C SER A 58 -12.33 10.03 -28.55
N ILE A 59 -11.84 11.09 -29.21
CA ILE A 59 -10.46 11.56 -29.12
C ILE A 59 -10.51 13.03 -28.72
N VAL A 60 -9.79 13.38 -27.66
CA VAL A 60 -9.71 14.76 -27.18
C VAL A 60 -8.29 15.24 -27.34
N TYR A 61 -8.11 16.40 -27.96
CA TYR A 61 -6.79 16.98 -28.18
C TYR A 61 -6.80 18.49 -28.03
N VAL A 62 -5.63 19.03 -27.67
CA VAL A 62 -5.32 20.46 -27.74
C VAL A 62 -4.54 20.70 -29.02
N HIS A 63 -4.92 21.69 -29.81
CA HIS A 63 -4.07 22.19 -30.88
C HIS A 63 -3.36 23.44 -30.39
N ASP A 64 -2.04 23.51 -30.59
CA ASP A 64 -1.31 24.76 -30.47
C ASP A 64 -1.44 25.50 -31.81
N ASP A 65 -1.81 26.78 -31.80
CA ASP A 65 -1.78 27.65 -33.00
C ASP A 65 -0.34 27.99 -33.43
N VAL A 66 0.65 27.39 -32.76
CA VAL A 66 2.07 27.50 -33.07
C VAL A 66 2.45 26.31 -33.94
N TYR A 67 2.62 26.56 -35.23
CA TYR A 67 3.29 25.61 -36.11
C TYR A 67 4.64 25.22 -35.51
N THR A 68 4.95 23.93 -35.52
CA THR A 68 6.31 23.46 -35.19
C THR A 68 7.33 24.11 -36.14
N VAL A 69 8.61 24.07 -35.81
CA VAL A 69 9.68 24.64 -36.66
C VAL A 69 9.64 24.07 -38.09
N SER A 70 9.08 22.88 -38.27
CA SER A 70 8.86 22.18 -39.54
C SER A 70 7.55 22.53 -40.27
N GLY A 71 6.70 23.40 -39.72
CA GLY A 71 5.41 23.73 -40.32
C GLY A 71 4.30 22.69 -40.08
N LEU A 72 4.55 21.65 -39.28
CA LEU A 72 3.52 20.66 -38.93
C LEU A 72 2.56 21.22 -37.86
N ARG A 73 1.27 20.93 -38.02
CA ARG A 73 0.25 21.09 -36.99
C ARG A 73 0.38 19.95 -35.97
N GLU A 74 0.66 20.29 -34.72
CA GLU A 74 0.75 19.31 -33.65
C GLU A 74 -0.55 19.28 -32.83
N LEU A 75 -1.13 18.09 -32.69
CA LEU A 75 -2.30 17.82 -31.88
C LEU A 75 -1.87 17.03 -30.64
N THR A 76 -1.89 17.69 -29.49
CA THR A 76 -1.55 17.07 -28.20
C THR A 76 -2.74 16.28 -27.68
N ILE A 77 -2.62 14.95 -27.62
CA ILE A 77 -3.70 14.04 -27.22
C ILE A 77 -3.90 14.08 -25.70
N ILE A 78 -5.13 14.43 -25.29
CA ILE A 78 -5.58 14.51 -23.89
C ILE A 78 -6.34 13.24 -23.50
N ASP A 79 -7.15 12.68 -24.41
CA ASP A 79 -7.82 11.39 -24.22
C ASP A 79 -7.92 10.63 -25.56
N GLY A 80 -8.04 9.30 -25.50
CA GLY A 80 -8.07 8.43 -26.66
C GLY A 80 -6.69 7.89 -27.09
N GLN A 81 -5.64 8.16 -26.31
CA GLN A 81 -4.26 7.75 -26.63
C GLN A 81 -4.08 6.23 -26.84
N GLN A 82 -4.79 5.39 -26.06
CA GLN A 82 -4.71 3.93 -26.17
C GLN A 82 -5.33 3.43 -27.48
N ARG A 83 -6.46 4.01 -27.89
CA ARG A 83 -7.14 3.71 -29.15
C ARG A 83 -6.26 4.13 -30.33
N LEU A 84 -5.75 5.36 -30.29
CA LEU A 84 -4.91 5.91 -31.35
C LEU A 84 -3.64 5.06 -31.55
N THR A 85 -2.97 4.70 -30.46
CA THR A 85 -1.80 3.82 -30.50
C THR A 85 -2.15 2.47 -31.10
N THR A 86 -3.25 1.85 -30.68
CA THR A 86 -3.69 0.54 -31.20
C THR A 86 -4.00 0.58 -32.69
N LEU A 87 -4.70 1.63 -33.15
CA LEU A 87 -4.97 1.83 -34.57
C LEU A 87 -3.67 1.98 -35.38
N THR A 88 -2.70 2.73 -34.86
CA THR A 88 -1.36 2.81 -35.47
C THR A 88 -0.70 1.43 -35.57
N LEU A 89 -0.77 0.59 -34.52
CA LEU A 89 -0.23 -0.78 -34.58
C LEU A 89 -0.88 -1.63 -35.68
N ILE A 90 -2.20 -1.51 -35.87
CA ILE A 90 -2.93 -2.22 -36.94
C ILE A 90 -2.45 -1.75 -38.32
N PHE A 91 -2.27 -0.43 -38.52
CA PHE A 91 -1.71 0.09 -39.78
C PHE A 91 -0.27 -0.39 -40.02
N ILE A 92 0.55 -0.52 -38.98
CA ILE A 92 1.90 -1.07 -39.13
C ILE A 92 1.84 -2.56 -39.51
N ALA A 93 0.95 -3.34 -38.92
CA ALA A 93 0.77 -4.75 -39.26
C ALA A 93 0.29 -4.92 -40.71
N LEU A 94 -0.65 -4.09 -41.18
CA LEU A 94 -1.06 -4.04 -42.59
C LEU A 94 0.11 -3.66 -43.50
N TYR A 95 0.92 -2.66 -43.12
CA TYR A 95 2.11 -2.27 -43.87
C TYR A 95 3.10 -3.43 -44.02
N ARG A 96 3.41 -4.13 -42.92
CA ARG A 96 4.33 -5.29 -42.94
C ARG A 96 3.80 -6.44 -43.79
N HIS A 97 2.51 -6.77 -43.65
CA HIS A 97 1.88 -7.80 -44.48
C HIS A 97 1.96 -7.43 -45.97
N ALA A 98 1.66 -6.19 -46.32
CA ALA A 98 1.72 -5.72 -47.71
C ALA A 98 3.14 -5.79 -48.30
N ILE A 99 4.19 -5.47 -47.52
CA ILE A 99 5.59 -5.66 -47.93
C ILE A 99 5.90 -7.14 -48.15
N ALA A 100 5.53 -8.01 -47.20
CA ALA A 100 5.79 -9.45 -47.29
C ALA A 100 5.05 -10.13 -48.46
N ALA A 101 3.85 -9.65 -48.79
CA ALA A 101 3.04 -10.13 -49.91
C ALA A 101 3.42 -9.50 -51.27
N GLY A 102 4.45 -8.66 -51.34
CA GLY A 102 4.88 -7.99 -52.57
C GLY A 102 3.94 -6.90 -53.09
N ARG A 103 3.02 -6.40 -52.25
CA ARG A 103 2.04 -5.36 -52.58
C ARG A 103 2.62 -3.94 -52.38
N GLU A 104 3.72 -3.63 -53.05
CA GLU A 104 4.54 -2.42 -52.81
C GLU A 104 3.74 -1.11 -52.85
N GLN A 105 2.83 -0.94 -53.83
CA GLN A 105 2.03 0.27 -53.95
C GLN A 105 1.09 0.48 -52.74
N GLN A 106 0.47 -0.60 -52.26
CA GLN A 106 -0.40 -0.54 -51.08
C GLN A 106 0.42 -0.28 -49.81
N ALA A 107 1.57 -0.92 -49.67
CA ALA A 107 2.48 -0.70 -48.55
C ALA A 107 2.92 0.77 -48.47
N GLN A 108 3.38 1.34 -49.59
CA GLN A 108 3.78 2.75 -49.67
C GLN A 108 2.62 3.70 -49.35
N ARG A 109 1.41 3.40 -49.83
CA ARG A 109 0.22 4.18 -49.51
C ARG A 109 -0.06 4.18 -48.01
N ILE A 110 -0.04 3.02 -47.35
CA ILE A 110 -0.28 2.93 -45.90
C ILE A 110 0.79 3.72 -45.14
N TYR A 111 2.06 3.50 -45.47
CA TYR A 111 3.20 4.12 -44.82
C TYR A 111 3.13 5.66 -44.89
N LYS A 112 2.97 6.21 -46.10
CA LYS A 112 2.95 7.66 -46.33
C LYS A 112 1.68 8.36 -45.85
N THR A 113 0.55 7.64 -45.79
CA THR A 113 -0.73 8.25 -45.40
C THR A 113 -0.94 8.25 -43.89
N PHE A 114 -0.63 7.13 -43.21
CA PHE A 114 -1.04 6.90 -41.83
C PHE A 114 0.11 6.84 -40.83
N LEU A 115 1.34 6.53 -41.27
CA LEU A 115 2.46 6.27 -40.36
C LEU A 115 3.47 7.43 -40.31
N ILE A 116 3.70 8.10 -41.44
CA ILE A 116 4.67 9.19 -41.54
C ILE A 116 4.12 10.48 -42.18
N ASN A 117 4.76 11.60 -41.90
CA ASN A 117 4.67 12.86 -42.62
C ASN A 117 5.83 12.93 -43.62
N GLU A 118 5.56 12.67 -44.89
CA GLU A 118 6.60 12.47 -45.93
C GLU A 118 7.57 13.65 -46.09
N PHE A 119 7.08 14.88 -45.93
CA PHE A 119 7.86 16.11 -46.12
C PHE A 119 8.48 16.66 -44.82
N ALA A 120 8.28 15.98 -43.69
CA ALA A 120 8.85 16.38 -42.42
C ALA A 120 10.31 15.93 -42.28
N GLU A 121 11.08 16.63 -41.44
CA GLU A 121 12.43 16.20 -41.04
C GLU A 121 12.37 14.84 -40.33
N ASP A 122 13.46 14.05 -40.42
CA ASP A 122 13.49 12.69 -39.89
C ASP A 122 13.16 12.62 -38.37
N ALA A 123 13.48 13.67 -37.61
CA ALA A 123 13.15 13.77 -36.19
C ALA A 123 11.63 13.91 -35.91
N GLU A 124 10.86 14.41 -36.87
CA GLU A 124 9.41 14.68 -36.76
C GLU A 124 8.57 13.87 -37.75
N LYS A 125 9.19 12.91 -38.43
CA LYS A 125 8.59 12.14 -39.51
C LYS A 125 7.43 11.26 -39.08
N LEU A 126 7.41 10.80 -37.83
CA LEU A 126 6.33 9.95 -37.33
C LEU A 126 5.05 10.75 -37.10
N LYS A 127 3.92 10.22 -37.61
CA LYS A 127 2.60 10.82 -37.35
C LYS A 127 2.15 10.68 -35.91
N LEU A 128 2.39 9.52 -35.29
CA LEU A 128 2.18 9.34 -33.85
C LEU A 128 3.52 9.58 -33.15
N LYS A 129 3.61 10.63 -32.33
CA LYS A 129 4.75 10.88 -31.44
C LYS A 129 4.44 10.24 -30.08
N PRO A 130 4.95 9.03 -29.77
CA PRO A 130 4.67 8.35 -28.51
C PRO A 130 5.45 8.98 -27.35
N THR A 131 5.17 8.53 -26.13
CA THR A 131 6.02 8.80 -24.95
C THR A 131 7.41 8.19 -25.12
N ASP A 132 8.42 8.73 -24.42
CA ASP A 132 9.82 8.28 -24.51
C ASP A 132 9.97 6.75 -24.31
N ASN A 133 9.22 6.17 -23.36
CA ASN A 133 9.23 4.72 -23.08
C ASN A 133 8.75 3.85 -24.26
N ASN A 134 7.86 4.37 -25.10
CA ASN A 134 7.30 3.65 -26.25
C ASN A 134 8.03 3.99 -27.56
N LYS A 135 8.86 5.04 -27.57
CA LYS A 135 9.56 5.53 -28.77
C LYS A 135 10.48 4.46 -29.37
N VAL A 136 11.25 3.77 -28.54
CA VAL A 136 12.15 2.69 -28.98
C VAL A 136 11.36 1.51 -29.54
N ALA A 137 10.34 1.06 -28.82
CA ALA A 137 9.50 -0.05 -29.23
C ALA A 137 8.76 0.23 -30.56
N LEU A 138 8.20 1.44 -30.71
CA LEU A 138 7.50 1.84 -31.93
C LEU A 138 8.46 1.95 -33.12
N ALA A 139 9.65 2.54 -32.92
CA ALA A 139 10.66 2.64 -33.97
C ALA A 139 11.10 1.25 -34.50
N GLN A 140 11.26 0.28 -33.60
CA GLN A 140 11.61 -1.10 -33.98
C GLN A 140 10.47 -1.81 -34.72
N ILE A 141 9.22 -1.62 -34.30
CA ILE A 141 8.05 -2.20 -34.98
C ILE A 141 7.88 -1.62 -36.39
N MET A 142 8.26 -0.36 -36.58
CA MET A 142 8.21 0.33 -37.86
C MET A 142 9.26 -0.17 -38.88
N ASP A 143 10.39 -0.74 -38.45
CA ASP A 143 11.41 -1.25 -39.36
C ASP A 143 11.09 -2.71 -39.79
N PRO A 144 10.75 -2.98 -41.05
CA PRO A 144 10.46 -4.35 -41.52
C PRO A 144 11.70 -5.26 -41.59
N LYS A 145 12.92 -4.72 -41.51
CA LYS A 145 14.19 -5.48 -41.56
C LYS A 145 14.72 -5.87 -40.18
N GLU A 146 14.28 -5.21 -39.12
CA GLU A 146 14.65 -5.59 -37.76
C GLU A 146 13.70 -6.68 -37.22
N ALA A 147 14.25 -7.88 -37.01
CA ALA A 147 13.60 -8.86 -36.13
C ALA A 147 13.47 -8.23 -34.74
N VAL A 148 12.25 -8.16 -34.20
CA VAL A 148 11.93 -7.45 -32.95
C VAL A 148 12.82 -7.94 -31.79
N LYS A 149 13.89 -7.18 -31.49
CA LYS A 149 14.80 -7.39 -30.35
C LYS A 149 14.54 -6.32 -29.29
N VAL A 150 13.36 -6.36 -28.69
CA VAL A 150 13.07 -5.54 -27.51
C VAL A 150 13.65 -6.28 -26.32
N SER A 151 14.58 -5.67 -25.59
CA SER A 151 15.02 -6.20 -24.30
C SER A 151 13.90 -5.98 -23.28
N GLY A 152 13.24 -7.06 -22.86
CA GLY A 152 12.18 -7.03 -21.84
C GLY A 152 10.75 -7.08 -22.39
N TYR A 153 9.78 -7.08 -21.48
CA TYR A 153 8.35 -7.15 -21.79
C TYR A 153 7.81 -5.76 -22.17
N SER A 154 7.16 -5.66 -23.34
CA SER A 154 6.44 -4.46 -23.77
C SER A 154 5.06 -4.85 -24.31
N ARG A 155 4.01 -4.30 -23.70
CA ARG A 155 2.61 -4.52 -24.09
C ARG A 155 2.33 -4.04 -25.52
N LEU A 156 3.02 -2.97 -25.93
CA LEU A 156 2.93 -2.43 -27.28
C LEU A 156 3.45 -3.44 -28.30
N VAL A 157 4.56 -4.11 -28.00
CA VAL A 157 5.17 -5.15 -28.84
C VAL A 157 4.32 -6.43 -28.86
N GLU A 158 3.80 -6.84 -27.71
CA GLU A 158 2.90 -8.00 -27.59
C GLU A 158 1.65 -7.81 -28.46
N ASN A 159 0.98 -6.67 -28.35
CA ASN A 159 -0.23 -6.39 -29.11
C ASN A 159 0.07 -6.21 -30.61
N PHE A 160 1.22 -5.64 -30.97
CA PHE A 160 1.66 -5.60 -32.36
C PHE A 160 1.80 -7.01 -32.94
N ARG A 161 2.50 -7.92 -32.25
CA ARG A 161 2.65 -9.33 -32.68
C ARG A 161 1.30 -10.03 -32.78
N PHE A 162 0.37 -9.71 -31.89
CA PHE A 162 -1.00 -10.20 -31.98
C PHE A 162 -1.66 -9.77 -33.32
N PHE A 163 -1.60 -8.50 -33.70
CA PHE A 163 -2.16 -8.06 -34.99
C PHE A 163 -1.40 -8.64 -36.19
N GLU A 164 -0.06 -8.70 -36.13
CA GLU A 164 0.79 -9.31 -37.16
C GLU A 164 0.42 -10.78 -37.39
N SER A 165 0.05 -11.52 -36.34
CA SER A 165 -0.39 -12.92 -36.45
C SER A 165 -1.84 -13.10 -36.92
N ARG A 166 -2.66 -12.05 -36.89
CA ARG A 166 -4.10 -12.11 -37.16
C ARG A 166 -4.48 -11.54 -38.52
N ILE A 167 -3.65 -10.66 -39.07
CA ILE A 167 -3.82 -10.14 -40.42
C ILE A 167 -3.19 -11.12 -41.39
N ASP A 168 -3.97 -11.54 -42.39
CA ASP A 168 -3.53 -12.47 -43.42
C ASP A 168 -4.09 -12.04 -44.78
N GLU A 169 -3.75 -12.79 -45.83
CA GLU A 169 -4.16 -12.49 -47.20
C GLU A 169 -5.69 -12.54 -47.40
N ALA A 170 -6.40 -13.38 -46.62
CA ALA A 170 -7.84 -13.54 -46.75
C ALA A 170 -8.61 -12.36 -46.11
N ASN A 171 -8.05 -11.74 -45.08
CA ASN A 171 -8.71 -10.66 -44.34
C ASN A 171 -8.10 -9.26 -44.57
N PHE A 172 -6.98 -9.14 -45.26
CA PHE A 172 -6.28 -7.86 -45.50
C PHE A 172 -7.21 -6.74 -45.99
N ASP A 173 -7.94 -6.99 -47.08
CA ASP A 173 -8.81 -5.98 -47.69
C ASP A 173 -10.05 -5.69 -46.81
N ILE A 174 -10.52 -6.69 -46.05
CA ILE A 174 -11.62 -6.55 -45.08
C ILE A 174 -11.19 -5.61 -43.95
N VAL A 175 -9.99 -5.81 -43.39
CA VAL A 175 -9.45 -4.96 -42.32
C VAL A 175 -9.26 -3.53 -42.81
N GLN A 176 -8.70 -3.33 -44.01
CA GLN A 176 -8.55 -1.98 -44.59
C GLN A 176 -9.90 -1.29 -44.75
N LYS A 177 -10.89 -1.99 -45.31
CA LYS A 177 -12.26 -1.47 -45.49
C LYS A 177 -12.90 -1.15 -44.14
N GLY A 178 -12.75 -2.04 -43.16
CA GLY A 178 -13.27 -1.86 -41.80
C GLY A 178 -12.71 -0.63 -41.10
N LEU A 179 -11.39 -0.39 -41.22
CA LEU A 179 -10.74 0.81 -40.68
C LEU A 179 -11.31 2.11 -41.23
N THR A 180 -11.69 2.13 -42.52
CA THR A 180 -12.33 3.33 -43.10
C THR A 180 -13.70 3.61 -42.48
N LYS A 181 -14.40 2.58 -41.99
CA LYS A 181 -15.75 2.70 -41.42
C LYS A 181 -15.74 3.03 -39.93
N LEU A 182 -14.58 3.11 -39.28
CA LEU A 182 -14.52 3.50 -37.88
C LEU A 182 -14.75 5.01 -37.70
N ILE A 183 -15.54 5.36 -36.69
CA ILE A 183 -15.95 6.72 -36.38
C ILE A 183 -15.67 7.02 -34.90
N PHE A 184 -15.17 8.21 -34.61
CA PHE A 184 -15.14 8.76 -33.25
C PHE A 184 -15.71 10.17 -33.22
N VAL A 185 -15.96 10.67 -32.00
CA VAL A 185 -16.14 12.10 -31.76
C VAL A 185 -14.77 12.74 -31.54
N ASP A 186 -14.33 13.65 -32.41
CA ASP A 186 -13.17 14.49 -32.13
C ASP A 186 -13.56 15.74 -31.37
N ILE A 187 -12.84 15.99 -30.28
CA ILE A 187 -13.05 17.15 -29.42
C ILE A 187 -11.77 17.98 -29.45
N ALA A 188 -11.82 19.10 -30.16
CA ALA A 188 -10.75 20.08 -30.21
C ALA A 188 -10.89 21.10 -29.09
N LEU A 189 -9.83 21.24 -28.29
CA LEU A 189 -9.72 22.18 -27.19
C LEU A 189 -8.83 23.36 -27.58
N GLU A 190 -9.31 24.58 -27.31
CA GLU A 190 -8.57 25.82 -27.51
C GLU A 190 -7.81 26.19 -26.24
N ARG A 191 -6.48 26.31 -26.33
CA ARG A 191 -5.61 26.64 -25.19
C ARG A 191 -5.95 28.02 -24.64
N GLY A 192 -6.12 28.12 -23.32
CA GLY A 192 -6.45 29.39 -22.64
C GLY A 192 -7.94 29.76 -22.64
N LYS A 193 -8.78 29.12 -23.47
CA LYS A 193 -10.25 29.25 -23.39
C LYS A 193 -10.90 28.04 -22.73
N ASP A 194 -10.54 26.86 -23.20
CA ASP A 194 -10.97 25.61 -22.59
C ASP A 194 -10.03 25.25 -21.43
N ASN A 195 -10.53 24.53 -20.42
CA ASN A 195 -9.71 23.98 -19.34
C ASN A 195 -9.51 22.48 -19.58
N PRO A 196 -8.38 22.05 -20.19
CA PRO A 196 -8.15 20.65 -20.55
C PRO A 196 -8.20 19.71 -19.35
N GLN A 197 -7.78 20.18 -18.17
CA GLN A 197 -7.80 19.40 -16.94
C GLN A 197 -9.23 19.07 -16.51
N ARG A 198 -10.13 20.06 -16.44
CA ARG A 198 -11.53 19.80 -16.05
C ARG A 198 -12.24 18.86 -17.02
N ILE A 199 -11.93 19.01 -18.32
CA ILE A 199 -12.50 18.17 -19.37
C ILE A 199 -11.97 16.73 -19.23
N PHE A 200 -10.68 16.58 -18.97
CA PHE A 200 -10.06 15.28 -18.71
C PHE A 200 -10.65 14.59 -17.48
N GLU A 201 -10.81 15.31 -16.35
CA GLU A 201 -11.47 14.78 -15.14
C GLU A 201 -12.90 14.31 -15.44
N SER A 202 -13.67 15.11 -16.17
CA SER A 202 -15.05 14.76 -16.53
C SER A 202 -15.13 13.52 -17.42
N LEU A 203 -14.20 13.35 -18.36
CA LEU A 203 -14.22 12.22 -19.30
C LEU A 203 -13.77 10.90 -18.66
N ASN A 204 -12.77 10.96 -17.79
CA ASN A 204 -12.24 9.76 -17.11
C ASN A 204 -13.22 9.15 -16.10
N SER A 205 -14.27 9.86 -15.69
CA SER A 205 -15.33 9.30 -14.83
C SER A 205 -16.11 8.14 -15.47
N THR A 206 -15.94 7.89 -16.78
CA THR A 206 -16.68 6.87 -17.55
C THR A 206 -15.81 5.79 -18.18
N GLY A 207 -14.48 5.83 -17.96
CA GLY A 207 -13.50 4.95 -18.62
C GLY A 207 -12.77 4.00 -17.67
N LEU A 208 -11.64 3.44 -18.13
CA LEU A 208 -10.75 2.64 -17.26
C LEU A 208 -10.08 3.59 -16.26
N GLU A 209 -10.34 3.38 -14.98
CA GLU A 209 -9.91 4.28 -13.89
C GLU A 209 -8.41 4.55 -13.93
N LEU A 210 -8.05 5.83 -13.86
CA LEU A 210 -6.67 6.26 -13.67
C LEU A 210 -6.26 6.06 -12.22
N SER A 211 -4.98 5.73 -12.01
CA SER A 211 -4.47 5.73 -10.64
C SER A 211 -4.47 7.16 -10.08
N GLN A 212 -4.49 7.29 -8.75
CA GLN A 212 -4.38 8.60 -8.10
C GLN A 212 -3.09 9.31 -8.48
N ALA A 213 -1.99 8.56 -8.60
CA ALA A 213 -0.72 9.07 -9.12
C ALA A 213 -0.84 9.63 -10.54
N ASP A 214 -1.55 8.95 -11.45
CA ASP A 214 -1.77 9.46 -12.81
C ASP A 214 -2.55 10.78 -12.79
N LEU A 215 -3.60 10.87 -11.97
CA LEU A 215 -4.39 12.10 -11.80
C LEU A 215 -3.52 13.27 -11.30
N ILE A 216 -2.66 13.01 -10.30
CA ILE A 216 -1.72 14.01 -9.77
C ILE A 216 -0.68 14.41 -10.82
N ARG A 217 -0.11 13.46 -11.57
CA ARG A 217 0.82 13.76 -12.68
C ARG A 217 0.18 14.69 -13.70
N ASN A 218 -1.05 14.36 -14.11
CA ASN A 218 -1.81 15.16 -15.07
C ASN A 218 -2.07 16.57 -14.52
N TYR A 219 -2.45 16.67 -13.25
CA TYR A 219 -2.68 17.94 -12.57
C TYR A 219 -1.46 18.85 -12.57
N ILE A 220 -0.28 18.28 -12.27
CA ILE A 220 0.98 19.01 -12.25
C ILE A 220 1.36 19.49 -13.66
N LEU A 221 1.16 18.67 -14.69
CA LEU A 221 1.78 18.90 -16.00
C LEU A 221 0.86 19.53 -17.06
N MET A 222 -0.45 19.30 -17.03
CA MET A 222 -1.36 19.73 -18.11
C MET A 222 -1.39 21.25 -18.35
N GLY A 223 -1.17 22.06 -17.31
CA GLY A 223 -1.16 23.51 -17.41
C GLY A 223 0.13 24.11 -18.01
N LEU A 224 1.19 23.31 -18.17
CA LEU A 224 2.51 23.79 -18.59
C LEU A 224 2.69 23.79 -20.11
N PRO A 225 3.52 24.69 -20.69
CA PRO A 225 4.06 24.53 -22.05
C PRO A 225 4.85 23.23 -22.20
N ARG A 226 4.88 22.64 -23.41
CA ARG A 226 5.52 21.34 -23.67
C ARG A 226 6.96 21.23 -23.14
N LYS A 227 7.81 22.23 -23.40
CA LYS A 227 9.20 22.26 -22.90
C LYS A 227 9.26 22.20 -21.37
N GLU A 228 8.35 22.90 -20.70
CA GLU A 228 8.25 22.89 -19.24
C GLU A 228 7.65 21.58 -18.71
N GLN A 229 6.70 20.96 -19.43
CA GLN A 229 6.18 19.63 -19.09
C GLN A 229 7.31 18.60 -19.06
N GLU A 230 8.13 18.55 -20.12
CA GLU A 230 9.27 17.64 -20.21
C GLU A 230 10.30 17.91 -19.10
N ARG A 231 10.59 19.20 -18.82
CA ARG A 231 11.50 19.60 -17.74
C ARG A 231 10.99 19.16 -16.36
N VAL A 232 9.74 19.45 -16.03
CA VAL A 232 9.13 19.11 -14.72
C VAL A 232 8.98 17.60 -14.58
N PHE A 233 8.56 16.90 -15.63
CA PHE A 233 8.46 15.44 -15.64
C PHE A 233 9.82 14.79 -15.35
N ARG A 234 10.87 15.13 -16.11
CA ARG A 234 12.21 14.53 -15.94
C ARG A 234 12.87 14.92 -14.62
N LYS A 235 12.68 16.16 -14.16
CA LYS A 235 13.30 16.64 -12.92
C LYS A 235 12.65 16.03 -11.67
N PHE A 236 11.33 15.88 -11.66
CA PHE A 236 10.57 15.53 -10.47
C PHE A 236 9.83 14.21 -10.57
N TRP A 237 8.95 14.08 -11.57
CA TRP A 237 8.02 12.96 -11.62
C TRP A 237 8.70 11.63 -11.95
N GLU A 238 9.57 11.59 -12.96
CA GLU A 238 10.27 10.38 -13.37
C GLU A 238 11.12 9.77 -12.24
N PRO A 239 11.91 10.55 -11.47
CA PRO A 239 12.56 10.04 -10.26
C PRO A 239 11.59 9.50 -9.21
N ILE A 240 10.48 10.19 -8.95
CA ILE A 240 9.46 9.74 -7.98
C ILE A 240 8.86 8.40 -8.42
N GLU A 241 8.51 8.27 -9.70
CA GLU A 241 7.93 7.05 -10.28
C GLU A 241 8.91 5.88 -10.25
N ALA A 242 10.20 6.12 -10.55
CA ALA A 242 11.24 5.11 -10.46
C ALA A 242 11.49 4.65 -9.01
N ASN A 243 11.54 5.60 -8.07
CA ASN A 243 11.84 5.33 -6.67
C ASN A 243 10.68 4.66 -5.92
N ALA A 244 9.43 5.03 -6.23
CA ALA A 244 8.25 4.43 -5.62
C ALA A 244 7.81 3.16 -6.37
N ARG A 245 8.74 2.36 -6.89
CA ARG A 245 8.45 1.08 -7.55
C ARG A 245 8.92 -0.08 -6.70
N ASN A 246 8.03 -1.06 -6.49
CA ASN A 246 8.39 -2.31 -5.83
C ASN A 246 9.07 -3.22 -6.86
N LEU A 247 10.33 -3.56 -6.64
CA LEU A 247 11.15 -4.31 -7.60
C LEU A 247 10.82 -5.80 -7.62
N ASP A 248 10.30 -6.36 -6.53
CA ASP A 248 10.00 -7.80 -6.41
C ASP A 248 8.78 -8.20 -7.24
N VAL A 249 7.75 -7.34 -7.25
CA VAL A 249 6.49 -7.57 -8.00
C VAL A 249 6.33 -6.64 -9.21
N ASN A 250 7.31 -5.76 -9.44
CA ASN A 250 7.32 -4.78 -10.53
C ASN A 250 6.12 -3.81 -10.55
N ASP A 251 5.62 -3.43 -9.36
CA ASP A 251 4.39 -2.67 -9.13
C ASP A 251 4.67 -1.21 -8.72
N SER A 252 3.82 -0.28 -9.15
CA SER A 252 3.96 1.15 -8.85
C SER A 252 3.25 1.51 -7.54
N ARG A 253 3.99 2.13 -6.61
CA ARG A 253 3.54 2.58 -5.30
C ARG A 253 3.51 4.10 -5.15
N VAL A 254 3.53 4.83 -6.27
CA VAL A 254 3.46 6.30 -6.26
C VAL A 254 2.20 6.81 -5.54
N SER A 255 1.05 6.18 -5.74
CA SER A 255 -0.20 6.57 -5.06
C SER A 255 -0.11 6.38 -3.54
N ASP A 256 0.50 5.29 -3.08
CA ASP A 256 0.72 5.01 -1.66
C ASP A 256 1.76 6.01 -1.08
N PHE A 257 2.85 6.26 -1.80
CA PHE A 257 3.88 7.23 -1.41
C PHE A 257 3.34 8.65 -1.24
N ILE A 258 2.57 9.15 -2.21
CA ILE A 258 1.98 10.50 -2.11
C ILE A 258 0.97 10.56 -0.95
N ARG A 259 0.21 9.49 -0.72
CA ARG A 259 -0.67 9.39 0.46
C ARG A 259 0.11 9.47 1.77
N ASP A 260 1.25 8.78 1.87
CA ASP A 260 2.12 8.83 3.05
C ASP A 260 2.75 10.23 3.23
N PHE A 261 3.13 10.90 2.13
CA PHE A 261 3.59 12.28 2.13
C PHE A 261 2.52 13.26 2.62
N LEU A 262 1.29 13.17 2.10
CA LEU A 262 0.17 14.00 2.57
C LEU A 262 -0.14 13.74 4.04
N THR A 263 -0.03 12.48 4.48
CA THR A 263 -0.18 12.08 5.89
C THR A 263 0.84 12.77 6.79
N LEU A 264 2.11 12.77 6.37
CA LEU A 264 3.18 13.47 7.09
C LEU A 264 2.93 14.99 7.17
N LYS A 265 2.43 15.59 6.07
CA LYS A 265 2.28 17.06 5.95
C LYS A 265 1.03 17.63 6.57
N GLN A 266 -0.09 16.94 6.49
CA GLN A 266 -1.40 17.47 6.89
C GLN A 266 -1.92 16.87 8.19
N LYS A 267 -1.28 15.78 8.68
CA LYS A 267 -1.79 15.00 9.81
C LYS A 267 -3.23 14.51 9.59
N ASP A 268 -3.58 14.32 8.32
CA ASP A 268 -4.79 13.67 7.84
C ASP A 268 -4.37 12.50 6.97
N ILE A 269 -5.11 11.40 7.02
CA ILE A 269 -4.79 10.17 6.29
C ILE A 269 -5.79 10.02 5.15
N PRO A 270 -5.44 10.45 3.92
CA PRO A 270 -6.38 10.38 2.82
C PRO A 270 -6.87 8.95 2.59
N ASN A 271 -8.16 8.79 2.30
CA ASN A 271 -8.66 7.54 1.74
C ASN A 271 -7.96 7.25 0.42
N LYS A 272 -7.69 5.98 0.10
CA LYS A 272 -6.94 5.59 -1.10
C LYS A 272 -7.51 6.14 -2.41
N GLY A 273 -8.84 6.29 -2.51
CA GLY A 273 -9.50 6.87 -3.69
C GLY A 273 -9.58 8.41 -3.69
N ALA A 274 -9.21 9.07 -2.60
CA ALA A 274 -9.32 10.51 -2.41
C ALA A 274 -7.97 11.23 -2.34
N VAL A 275 -6.86 10.54 -2.60
CA VAL A 275 -5.49 11.09 -2.53
C VAL A 275 -5.34 12.27 -3.49
N TYR A 276 -5.88 12.16 -4.69
CA TYR A 276 -5.87 13.23 -5.69
C TYR A 276 -6.62 14.48 -5.21
N GLU A 277 -7.84 14.32 -4.72
CA GLU A 277 -8.64 15.45 -4.22
C GLU A 277 -7.95 16.13 -3.04
N LYS A 278 -7.41 15.35 -2.09
CA LYS A 278 -6.62 15.90 -0.96
C LYS A 278 -5.34 16.60 -1.40
N PHE A 279 -4.67 16.11 -2.45
CA PHE A 279 -3.50 16.78 -3.02
C PHE A 279 -3.89 18.14 -3.62
N LYS A 280 -5.01 18.20 -4.35
CA LYS A 280 -5.53 19.41 -5.00
C LYS A 280 -6.10 20.42 -4.00
N GLU A 281 -6.75 19.97 -2.92
CA GLU A 281 -7.15 20.82 -1.79
C GLU A 281 -5.93 21.52 -1.17
N ARG A 282 -4.81 20.80 -1.01
CA ARG A 282 -3.57 21.34 -0.44
C ARG A 282 -2.82 22.27 -1.38
N TYR A 283 -2.82 21.95 -2.67
CA TYR A 283 -2.13 22.70 -3.72
C TYR A 283 -3.14 23.07 -4.81
N PRO A 284 -4.00 24.08 -4.60
CA PRO A 284 -5.13 24.38 -5.51
C PRO A 284 -4.71 25.07 -6.80
N LEU A 285 -3.53 25.70 -6.82
CA LEU A 285 -2.96 26.39 -7.96
C LEU A 285 -1.88 25.51 -8.61
N PRO A 286 -2.12 24.98 -9.82
CA PRO A 286 -1.08 24.31 -10.59
C PRO A 286 0.10 25.25 -10.82
N ASN A 287 1.32 24.73 -10.75
CA ASN A 287 2.56 25.46 -11.01
C ASN A 287 2.87 26.62 -10.06
N SER A 288 2.24 26.66 -8.87
CA SER A 288 2.62 27.61 -7.83
C SER A 288 4.04 27.33 -7.31
N PRO A 289 4.74 28.35 -6.77
CA PRO A 289 6.03 28.13 -6.10
C PRO A 289 5.92 27.08 -4.98
N GLU A 290 4.83 27.11 -4.22
CA GLU A 290 4.54 26.13 -3.15
C GLU A 290 4.47 24.69 -3.68
N LEU A 291 3.79 24.46 -4.82
CA LEU A 291 3.74 23.14 -5.43
C LEU A 291 5.14 22.70 -5.90
N MET A 292 5.94 23.62 -6.46
CA MET A 292 7.29 23.30 -6.92
C MET A 292 8.24 22.94 -5.76
N GLU A 293 8.11 23.61 -4.61
CA GLU A 293 8.81 23.24 -3.38
C GLU A 293 8.37 21.87 -2.87
N ALA A 294 7.06 21.60 -2.86
CA ALA A 294 6.51 20.30 -2.48
C ALA A 294 6.98 19.17 -3.40
N LEU A 295 7.14 19.42 -4.71
CA LEU A 295 7.68 18.45 -5.66
C LEU A 295 9.17 18.16 -5.44
N GLU A 296 9.96 19.16 -5.03
CA GLU A 296 11.36 18.96 -4.65
C GLU A 296 11.44 18.07 -3.40
N GLU A 297 10.61 18.33 -2.39
CA GLU A 297 10.56 17.50 -1.18
C GLU A 297 10.05 16.08 -1.46
N LEU A 298 8.99 15.92 -2.28
CA LEU A 298 8.52 14.61 -2.73
C LEU A 298 9.63 13.84 -3.42
N ARG A 299 10.42 14.50 -4.28
CA ARG A 299 11.55 13.86 -4.96
C ARG A 299 12.60 13.42 -3.95
N GLU A 300 12.96 14.25 -2.98
CA GLU A 300 13.93 13.90 -1.93
C GLU A 300 13.46 12.70 -1.10
N LEU A 301 12.23 12.76 -0.58
CA LEU A 301 11.63 11.69 0.21
C LEU A 301 11.43 10.40 -0.60
N SER A 302 11.22 10.49 -1.92
CA SER A 302 11.11 9.30 -2.76
C SER A 302 12.39 8.46 -2.72
N ASN A 303 13.58 9.08 -2.63
CA ASN A 303 14.85 8.33 -2.55
C ASN A 303 14.95 7.50 -1.26
N VAL A 304 14.39 8.02 -0.17
CA VAL A 304 14.28 7.30 1.10
C VAL A 304 13.23 6.21 0.99
N TYR A 305 12.06 6.55 0.44
CA TYR A 305 10.96 5.62 0.23
C TYR A 305 11.36 4.39 -0.60
N ALA A 306 12.22 4.58 -1.62
CA ALA A 306 12.76 3.50 -2.44
C ALA A 306 13.46 2.42 -1.61
N ARG A 307 14.18 2.81 -0.56
CA ARG A 307 14.91 1.90 0.34
C ARG A 307 13.99 1.26 1.38
N LEU A 308 12.97 2.00 1.86
CA LEU A 308 11.91 1.42 2.69
C LEU A 308 11.16 0.31 1.94
N LEU A 309 10.83 0.56 0.67
CA LEU A 309 10.12 -0.38 -0.19
C LEU A 309 11.02 -1.55 -0.65
N ASN A 310 12.28 -1.26 -0.95
CA ASN A 310 13.27 -2.21 -1.45
C ASN A 310 14.53 -2.20 -0.56
N PRO A 311 14.50 -2.89 0.61
CA PRO A 311 15.61 -2.94 1.56
C PRO A 311 16.96 -3.39 0.96
N GLN A 312 16.94 -4.16 -0.12
CA GLN A 312 18.13 -4.60 -0.86
C GLN A 312 18.92 -3.45 -1.52
N LEU A 313 18.30 -2.27 -1.67
CA LEU A 313 19.00 -1.07 -2.16
C LEU A 313 19.83 -0.39 -1.06
N GLU A 314 19.63 -0.78 0.21
CA GLU A 314 20.39 -0.25 1.32
C GLU A 314 21.77 -0.90 1.42
N LYS A 315 22.81 -0.07 1.52
CA LYS A 315 24.21 -0.52 1.54
C LYS A 315 24.61 -1.07 2.91
N ASP A 316 24.08 -0.48 3.98
CA ASP A 316 24.36 -0.98 5.32
C ASP A 316 23.57 -2.26 5.58
N THR A 317 24.28 -3.36 5.83
CA THR A 317 23.69 -4.68 5.98
C THR A 317 22.78 -4.81 7.20
N VAL A 318 23.07 -4.06 8.28
CA VAL A 318 22.21 -4.08 9.48
C VAL A 318 20.94 -3.29 9.22
N ILE A 319 21.05 -2.09 8.66
CA ILE A 319 19.86 -1.28 8.34
C ILE A 319 19.00 -2.01 7.31
N SER A 320 19.61 -2.54 6.24
CA SER A 320 18.91 -3.34 5.22
C SER A 320 18.14 -4.51 5.85
N ARG A 321 18.73 -5.21 6.81
CA ARG A 321 18.07 -6.30 7.54
C ARG A 321 16.89 -5.80 8.39
N GLU A 322 17.05 -4.73 9.16
CA GLU A 322 15.96 -4.15 9.98
C GLU A 322 14.81 -3.62 9.12
N LEU A 323 15.10 -3.01 7.96
CA LEU A 323 14.10 -2.60 6.99
C LEU A 323 13.39 -3.80 6.37
N ASN A 324 14.11 -4.88 6.08
CA ASN A 324 13.52 -6.12 5.58
C ASN A 324 12.53 -6.72 6.60
N TYR A 325 12.83 -6.63 7.89
CA TYR A 325 11.90 -7.03 8.93
C TYR A 325 10.62 -6.20 8.97
N ILE A 326 10.74 -4.88 8.87
CA ILE A 326 9.58 -3.97 8.77
C ILE A 326 8.73 -4.32 7.55
N ARG A 327 9.38 -4.58 6.40
CA ARG A 327 8.72 -5.01 5.16
C ARG A 327 8.01 -6.34 5.30
N THR A 328 8.66 -7.36 5.86
CA THR A 328 8.08 -8.70 6.06
C THR A 328 6.88 -8.68 7.01
N LEU A 329 6.90 -7.79 8.01
CA LEU A 329 5.77 -7.54 8.90
C LEU A 329 4.66 -6.66 8.29
N GLU A 330 4.86 -6.13 7.09
CA GLU A 330 3.91 -5.25 6.38
C GLU A 330 3.57 -3.97 7.20
N ILE A 331 4.54 -3.42 7.94
CA ILE A 331 4.35 -2.20 8.76
C ILE A 331 4.46 -0.93 7.91
N ASN A 332 3.81 -0.92 6.74
CA ASN A 332 3.84 0.22 5.81
C ASN A 332 3.22 1.48 6.44
N VAL A 333 2.33 1.29 7.43
CA VAL A 333 1.71 2.37 8.22
C VAL A 333 2.73 3.21 9.01
N ALA A 334 3.94 2.70 9.22
CA ALA A 334 5.02 3.44 9.85
C ALA A 334 5.79 4.33 8.87
N TYR A 335 5.57 4.22 7.55
CA TYR A 335 6.37 4.95 6.55
C TYR A 335 6.29 6.47 6.69
N PRO A 336 5.13 7.10 6.99
CA PRO A 336 5.08 8.54 7.29
C PRO A 336 6.03 8.97 8.41
N PHE A 337 6.24 8.11 9.42
CA PHE A 337 7.21 8.33 10.50
C PHE A 337 8.65 8.00 10.07
N LEU A 338 8.85 6.86 9.40
CA LEU A 338 10.18 6.37 9.06
C LEU A 338 10.85 7.19 7.95
N MET A 339 10.09 7.78 7.03
CA MET A 339 10.63 8.64 5.98
C MET A 339 11.46 9.82 6.53
N PRO A 340 10.91 10.68 7.41
CA PRO A 340 11.69 11.78 7.97
C PRO A 340 12.80 11.29 8.92
N VAL A 341 12.59 10.22 9.70
CA VAL A 341 13.66 9.62 10.54
C VAL A 341 14.84 9.14 9.70
N TYR A 342 14.55 8.45 8.60
CA TYR A 342 15.58 7.99 7.68
C TYR A 342 16.27 9.20 7.02
N ARG A 343 15.53 10.24 6.63
CA ARG A 343 16.13 11.48 6.13
C ARG A 343 17.12 12.08 7.13
N ASP A 344 16.80 12.09 8.42
CA ASP A 344 17.69 12.56 9.49
C ASP A 344 18.98 11.71 9.56
N PHE A 345 18.88 10.38 9.40
CA PHE A 345 20.03 9.50 9.29
C PHE A 345 20.91 9.82 8.08
N VAL A 346 20.32 10.01 6.90
CA VAL A 346 21.05 10.36 5.67
C VAL A 346 21.72 11.73 5.77
N ALA A 347 21.08 12.68 6.45
CA ALA A 347 21.63 14.00 6.73
C ALA A 347 22.73 13.98 7.81
N GLY A 348 22.95 12.85 8.49
CA GLY A 348 23.93 12.71 9.56
C GLY A 348 23.49 13.27 10.91
N ALA A 349 22.20 13.56 11.10
CA ALA A 349 21.66 14.05 12.36
C ALA A 349 21.58 12.96 13.43
N ILE A 350 21.45 11.69 13.03
CA ILE A 350 21.46 10.52 13.92
C ILE A 350 22.49 9.50 13.46
N SER A 351 23.03 8.74 14.41
CA SER A 351 23.99 7.68 14.10
C SER A 351 23.32 6.45 13.50
N ARG A 352 24.12 5.59 12.86
CA ARG A 352 23.69 4.30 12.35
C ARG A 352 23.01 3.43 13.42
N ASP A 353 23.60 3.36 14.61
CA ASP A 353 23.11 2.49 15.68
C ASP A 353 21.84 3.05 16.33
N GLU A 354 21.70 4.38 16.36
CA GLU A 354 20.50 5.06 16.82
C GLU A 354 19.34 4.84 15.84
N PHE A 355 19.58 5.00 14.53
CA PHE A 355 18.57 4.68 13.50
C PHE A 355 18.16 3.21 13.54
N ALA A 356 19.11 2.28 13.63
CA ALA A 356 18.81 0.86 13.77
C ALA A 356 17.99 0.56 15.04
N SER A 357 18.23 1.30 16.13
CA SER A 357 17.45 1.18 17.37
C SER A 357 16.03 1.71 17.21
N VAL A 358 15.81 2.81 16.47
CA VAL A 358 14.46 3.28 16.13
C VAL A 358 13.70 2.23 15.29
N LEU A 359 14.36 1.63 14.29
CA LEU A 359 13.74 0.55 13.50
C LEU A 359 13.36 -0.65 14.37
N ARG A 360 14.23 -1.04 15.32
CA ARG A 360 13.94 -2.12 16.28
C ARG A 360 12.81 -1.76 17.24
N LEU A 361 12.72 -0.51 17.68
CA LEU A 361 11.65 -0.01 18.54
C LEU A 361 10.29 -0.10 17.83
N VAL A 362 10.20 0.36 16.57
CA VAL A 362 9.00 0.23 15.73
C VAL A 362 8.58 -1.23 15.61
N GLN A 363 9.53 -2.13 15.35
CA GLN A 363 9.27 -3.56 15.28
C GLN A 363 8.77 -4.12 16.63
N SER A 364 9.43 -3.79 17.75
CA SER A 364 9.04 -4.23 19.10
C SER A 364 7.63 -3.78 19.45
N TYR A 365 7.33 -2.50 19.21
CA TYR A 365 6.02 -1.92 19.48
C TYR A 365 4.91 -2.63 18.70
N VAL A 366 5.06 -2.78 17.38
CA VAL A 366 4.04 -3.44 16.55
C VAL A 366 3.91 -4.92 16.90
N TRP A 367 5.03 -5.60 17.16
CA TRP A 367 5.04 -7.02 17.44
C TRP A 367 4.38 -7.37 18.77
N ARG A 368 4.69 -6.60 19.83
CA ARG A 368 4.03 -6.75 21.13
C ARG A 368 2.52 -6.52 21.02
N ARG A 369 2.08 -5.52 20.26
CA ARG A 369 0.66 -5.26 20.01
C ARG A 369 -0.01 -6.40 19.24
N PHE A 370 0.70 -7.00 18.27
CA PHE A 370 0.22 -8.17 17.55
C PHE A 370 0.02 -9.39 18.46
N ILE A 371 0.93 -9.65 19.41
CA ILE A 371 0.77 -10.75 20.38
C ILE A 371 -0.52 -10.59 21.21
N LEU A 372 -0.81 -9.37 21.66
CA LEU A 372 -2.04 -9.05 22.38
C LEU A 372 -3.29 -8.90 21.50
N SER A 373 -3.17 -9.08 20.18
CA SER A 373 -4.27 -8.91 19.22
C SER A 373 -4.90 -7.51 19.28
N LEU A 374 -4.11 -6.47 19.57
CA LEU A 374 -4.60 -5.10 19.61
C LEU A 374 -4.94 -4.58 18.19
N PRO A 375 -5.96 -3.71 18.03
CA PRO A 375 -6.37 -3.21 16.73
C PRO A 375 -5.26 -2.45 15.98
N THR A 376 -5.04 -2.80 14.72
CA THR A 376 -4.02 -2.17 13.87
C THR A 376 -4.38 -0.77 13.42
N ASN A 377 -5.68 -0.40 13.40
CA ASN A 377 -6.16 0.90 12.95
C ASN A 377 -5.53 2.08 13.71
N ALA A 378 -5.21 1.89 14.99
CA ALA A 378 -4.56 2.91 15.81
C ALA A 378 -3.12 3.20 15.37
N LEU A 379 -2.41 2.26 14.75
CA LEU A 379 -1.01 2.46 14.29
C LEU A 379 -0.89 3.64 13.33
N ASN A 380 -1.88 3.82 12.46
CA ASN A 380 -1.92 4.89 11.47
C ASN A 380 -1.85 6.27 12.15
N LYS A 381 -2.69 6.51 13.16
CA LYS A 381 -2.74 7.78 13.91
C LYS A 381 -1.45 8.00 14.73
N ILE A 382 -0.93 6.92 15.31
CA ILE A 382 0.28 6.95 16.15
C ILE A 382 1.50 7.35 15.31
N PHE A 383 1.79 6.63 14.23
CA PHE A 383 2.95 6.94 13.40
C PHE A 383 2.83 8.25 12.63
N MET A 384 1.62 8.70 12.29
CA MET A 384 1.41 10.01 11.66
C MET A 384 1.92 11.18 12.53
N SER A 385 1.76 11.09 13.85
CA SER A 385 2.11 12.15 14.81
C SER A 385 3.43 11.91 15.54
N LEU A 386 3.97 10.69 15.51
CA LEU A 386 5.14 10.30 16.31
C LEU A 386 6.39 11.14 16.01
N TYR A 387 6.60 11.54 14.74
CA TYR A 387 7.76 12.34 14.37
C TYR A 387 7.76 13.73 15.03
N ASP A 388 6.59 14.30 15.32
CA ASP A 388 6.49 15.64 15.94
C ASP A 388 6.94 15.63 17.42
N ARG A 389 7.05 14.43 18.01
CA ARG A 389 7.51 14.21 19.39
C ARG A 389 9.02 13.93 19.46
N VAL A 390 9.72 13.91 18.33
CA VAL A 390 11.16 13.67 18.27
C VAL A 390 11.93 14.89 18.76
N GLU A 391 12.76 14.71 19.78
CA GLU A 391 13.69 15.72 20.28
C GLU A 391 15.10 15.40 19.76
N HIS A 392 15.67 16.23 18.87
CA HIS A 392 16.97 15.92 18.24
C HIS A 392 18.15 15.77 19.21
N GLY A 393 18.07 16.37 20.41
CA GLY A 393 19.09 16.18 21.46
C GLY A 393 18.96 14.87 22.25
N ASP A 394 17.81 14.20 22.14
CA ASP A 394 17.47 12.96 22.85
C ASP A 394 16.59 12.06 21.96
N TYR A 395 17.11 11.74 20.76
CA TYR A 395 16.30 11.27 19.64
C TYR A 395 15.57 9.96 19.95
N LEU A 396 16.30 8.90 20.33
CA LEU A 396 15.70 7.60 20.61
C LEU A 396 14.79 7.65 21.85
N ALA A 397 15.27 8.27 22.94
CA ALA A 397 14.52 8.25 24.18
C ALA A 397 13.25 9.12 24.12
N SER A 398 13.22 10.19 23.32
CA SER A 398 11.99 10.97 23.09
C SER A 398 10.90 10.13 22.39
N ILE A 399 11.28 9.31 21.41
CA ILE A 399 10.35 8.36 20.76
C ILE A 399 9.88 7.30 21.75
N GLU A 400 10.80 6.74 22.54
CA GLU A 400 10.48 5.75 23.58
C GLU A 400 9.49 6.30 24.61
N ARG A 401 9.74 7.52 25.14
CA ARG A 401 8.83 8.23 26.04
C ARG A 401 7.45 8.41 25.41
N SER A 402 7.41 8.89 24.16
CA SER A 402 6.14 9.12 23.47
C SER A 402 5.32 7.84 23.26
N LEU A 403 5.95 6.69 23.03
CA LEU A 403 5.24 5.42 22.90
C LEU A 403 4.82 4.83 24.25
N MET A 404 5.63 5.03 25.30
CA MET A 404 5.37 4.52 26.65
C MET A 404 4.27 5.28 27.38
N GLN A 405 4.08 6.57 27.08
CA GLN A 405 3.02 7.40 27.67
C GLN A 405 1.61 7.08 27.13
N ARG A 406 1.50 6.34 26.02
CA ARG A 406 0.21 6.02 25.40
C ARG A 406 -0.58 5.02 26.24
N SER A 407 -1.91 5.16 26.24
CA SER A 407 -2.84 4.33 27.01
C SER A 407 -3.78 3.49 26.13
N GLY A 408 -4.59 2.62 26.75
CA GLY A 408 -5.67 1.90 26.08
C GLY A 408 -5.22 1.02 24.89
N THR A 409 -5.77 1.26 23.69
CA THR A 409 -5.41 0.45 22.50
C THR A 409 -4.12 0.90 21.82
N GLN A 410 -3.62 2.10 22.17
CA GLN A 410 -2.42 2.74 21.62
C GLN A 410 -1.17 2.47 22.47
N ARG A 411 -1.34 1.98 23.69
CA ARG A 411 -0.24 1.71 24.63
C ARG A 411 0.84 0.78 24.10
N PHE A 412 2.03 0.91 24.68
CA PHE A 412 3.11 -0.05 24.55
C PHE A 412 2.86 -1.25 25.50
N PRO A 413 2.74 -2.49 25.00
CA PRO A 413 2.50 -3.62 25.88
C PRO A 413 3.65 -3.96 26.84
N ARG A 414 3.31 -4.20 28.10
CA ARG A 414 4.18 -4.62 29.20
C ARG A 414 4.61 -6.08 29.05
N ASP A 415 5.73 -6.43 29.66
CA ASP A 415 6.30 -7.77 29.55
C ASP A 415 5.36 -8.85 30.09
N ALA A 416 4.78 -8.65 31.28
CA ALA A 416 3.96 -9.66 31.96
C ALA A 416 2.75 -10.13 31.12
N GLU A 417 2.04 -9.19 30.48
CA GLU A 417 0.88 -9.51 29.64
C GLU A 417 1.27 -10.17 28.31
N VAL A 418 2.39 -9.75 27.71
CA VAL A 418 2.90 -10.35 26.48
C VAL A 418 3.33 -11.79 26.75
N LEU A 419 4.03 -12.04 27.86
CA LEU A 419 4.41 -13.39 28.30
C LEU A 419 3.19 -14.29 28.51
N ALA A 420 2.13 -13.78 29.16
CA ALA A 420 0.91 -14.54 29.40
C ALA A 420 0.23 -14.93 28.08
N MET A 421 0.04 -13.96 27.17
CA MET A 421 -0.65 -14.21 25.90
C MET A 421 0.16 -15.02 24.89
N LEU A 422 1.49 -14.87 24.85
CA LEU A 422 2.34 -15.53 23.87
C LEU A 422 2.27 -17.06 23.98
N LYS A 423 2.16 -17.59 25.20
CA LYS A 423 2.13 -19.04 25.46
C LYS A 423 0.89 -19.71 24.91
N ASP A 424 -0.26 -19.02 24.95
CA ASP A 424 -1.55 -19.56 24.52
C ASP A 424 -1.93 -19.14 23.08
N LYS A 425 -1.18 -18.23 22.45
CA LYS A 425 -1.50 -17.72 21.11
C LYS A 425 -1.32 -18.80 20.04
N ASP A 426 -2.33 -18.98 19.19
CA ASP A 426 -2.19 -19.74 17.95
C ASP A 426 -1.22 -18.99 17.02
N MET A 427 0.02 -19.47 16.98
CA MET A 427 1.07 -18.90 16.15
C MET A 427 1.08 -19.57 14.77
N TYR A 428 0.70 -20.85 14.68
CA TYR A 428 0.71 -21.59 13.42
C TYR A 428 -0.32 -21.09 12.41
N SER A 429 -1.48 -20.60 12.81
CA SER A 429 -2.56 -20.19 11.91
C SER A 429 -2.42 -18.75 11.37
N THR A 430 -1.39 -18.01 11.79
CA THR A 430 -1.16 -16.62 11.36
C THR A 430 -0.69 -16.51 9.91
N LYS A 431 -0.36 -15.31 9.40
CA LYS A 431 0.21 -15.20 8.05
C LYS A 431 1.59 -15.87 8.00
N SER A 432 1.91 -16.56 6.89
CA SER A 432 3.19 -17.26 6.73
C SER A 432 4.42 -16.37 6.95
N ARG A 433 4.39 -15.14 6.42
CA ARG A 433 5.45 -14.13 6.62
C ARG A 433 5.65 -13.77 8.09
N THR A 434 4.54 -13.63 8.82
CA THR A 434 4.52 -13.33 10.26
C THR A 434 5.15 -14.45 11.08
N ARG A 435 4.83 -15.71 10.78
CA ARG A 435 5.49 -16.88 11.41
C ARG A 435 6.98 -16.92 11.11
N THR A 436 7.34 -16.72 9.84
CA THR A 436 8.73 -16.78 9.38
C THR A 436 9.57 -15.72 10.09
N TYR A 437 9.07 -14.49 10.17
CA TYR A 437 9.71 -13.41 10.93
C TYR A 437 9.93 -13.77 12.40
N PHE A 438 8.91 -14.34 13.06
CA PHE A 438 9.01 -14.70 14.48
C PHE A 438 10.13 -15.71 14.73
N PHE A 439 10.13 -16.82 13.98
CA PHE A 439 11.13 -17.86 14.17
C PHE A 439 12.52 -17.44 13.69
N ASP A 440 12.63 -16.67 12.60
CA ASP A 440 13.90 -16.08 12.16
C ASP A 440 14.55 -15.27 13.27
N ARG A 441 13.77 -14.39 13.90
CA ARG A 441 14.26 -13.48 14.92
C ARG A 441 14.67 -14.19 16.20
N LEU A 442 13.95 -15.24 16.59
CA LEU A 442 14.34 -16.07 17.73
C LEU A 442 15.60 -16.88 17.43
N GLU A 443 15.67 -17.51 16.26
CA GLU A 443 16.81 -18.33 15.84
C GLU A 443 18.09 -17.50 15.74
N ASN A 444 18.01 -16.32 15.11
CA ASN A 444 19.17 -15.47 14.84
C ASN A 444 19.52 -14.49 15.97
N HIS A 445 18.78 -14.48 17.07
CA HIS A 445 19.11 -13.62 18.21
C HIS A 445 20.45 -14.02 18.86
N ASN A 446 21.35 -13.06 19.00
CA ASN A 446 22.70 -13.26 19.53
C ASN A 446 23.48 -14.41 18.82
N ASN A 447 23.19 -14.63 17.54
CA ASN A 447 23.88 -15.62 16.72
C ASN A 447 24.86 -14.93 15.77
N ARG A 448 26.16 -15.26 15.88
CA ARG A 448 27.22 -14.71 15.01
C ARG A 448 27.29 -15.43 13.66
N GLU A 449 26.70 -16.63 13.57
CA GLU A 449 26.60 -17.44 12.36
C GLU A 449 25.12 -17.51 11.96
N PRO A 450 24.60 -16.46 11.29
CA PRO A 450 23.18 -16.36 11.03
C PRO A 450 22.70 -17.53 10.16
N VAL A 451 21.56 -18.08 10.54
CA VAL A 451 20.86 -19.14 9.82
C VAL A 451 19.81 -18.50 8.92
N ASP A 452 19.89 -18.75 7.62
CA ASP A 452 18.81 -18.37 6.70
C ASP A 452 17.65 -19.35 6.85
N VAL A 453 16.67 -18.99 7.68
CA VAL A 453 15.46 -19.80 7.91
C VAL A 453 14.49 -19.76 6.74
N THR A 454 14.75 -18.91 5.73
CA THR A 454 13.92 -18.80 4.52
C THR A 454 14.36 -19.75 3.41
N MET A 455 15.46 -20.48 3.62
CA MET A 455 15.96 -21.48 2.67
C MET A 455 14.87 -22.52 2.34
N PRO A 456 14.73 -22.89 1.04
CA PRO A 456 13.82 -23.96 0.64
C PRO A 456 14.11 -25.25 1.40
N GLY A 457 13.10 -25.76 2.11
CA GLY A 457 13.17 -26.99 2.90
C GLY A 457 13.10 -26.76 4.42
N ILE A 458 13.48 -25.58 4.93
CA ILE A 458 13.21 -25.23 6.33
C ILE A 458 11.75 -24.80 6.44
N THR A 459 10.97 -25.56 7.20
CA THR A 459 9.56 -25.27 7.46
C THR A 459 9.28 -25.25 8.95
N VAL A 460 8.14 -24.65 9.32
CA VAL A 460 7.60 -24.77 10.67
C VAL A 460 7.12 -26.21 10.87
N GLU A 461 7.54 -26.82 11.97
CA GLU A 461 7.25 -28.20 12.34
C GLU A 461 6.51 -28.26 13.68
N HIS A 462 5.60 -29.22 13.78
CA HIS A 462 4.87 -29.55 15.01
C HIS A 462 5.57 -30.68 15.75
N ILE A 463 6.02 -30.43 16.98
CA ILE A 463 6.72 -31.45 17.79
C ILE A 463 5.76 -32.57 18.19
N PHE A 464 4.58 -32.19 18.72
CA PHE A 464 3.39 -33.03 18.76
C PHE A 464 2.63 -32.84 17.44
N PRO A 465 2.58 -33.85 16.55
CA PRO A 465 2.04 -33.70 15.19
C PRO A 465 0.54 -33.41 15.17
N GLN A 466 0.06 -32.82 14.07
CA GLN A 466 -1.39 -32.61 13.85
C GLN A 466 -2.16 -33.93 13.68
N ASN A 467 -1.50 -34.95 13.11
CA ASN A 467 -2.09 -36.27 12.89
C ASN A 467 -1.21 -37.35 13.56
N PRO A 468 -1.09 -37.34 14.90
CA PRO A 468 -0.12 -38.16 15.60
C PRO A 468 -0.39 -39.66 15.42
N GLU A 469 0.67 -40.44 15.25
CA GLU A 469 0.56 -41.90 15.15
C GLU A 469 0.06 -42.55 16.46
N PRO A 470 -0.49 -43.78 16.40
CA PRO A 470 -1.04 -44.47 17.58
C PRO A 470 -0.07 -44.55 18.78
N GLY A 471 1.24 -44.59 18.54
CA GLY A 471 2.26 -44.60 19.59
C GLY A 471 2.19 -43.41 20.56
N TRP A 472 1.74 -42.24 20.09
CA TRP A 472 1.54 -41.08 20.96
C TRP A 472 0.45 -41.28 22.02
N ARG A 473 -0.65 -41.98 21.67
CA ARG A 473 -1.73 -42.30 22.61
C ARG A 473 -1.30 -43.30 23.67
N SER A 474 -0.31 -44.13 23.36
CA SER A 474 0.27 -45.10 24.30
C SER A 474 1.35 -44.46 25.19
N ALA A 475 2.02 -43.40 24.71
CA ALA A 475 3.11 -42.74 25.42
C ALA A 475 2.65 -41.64 26.40
N LEU A 476 1.41 -41.17 26.29
CA LEU A 476 0.85 -40.06 27.08
C LEU A 476 -0.41 -40.47 27.82
N ALA A 477 -0.70 -39.76 28.91
CA ALA A 477 -2.00 -39.86 29.58
C ALA A 477 -3.12 -39.27 28.68
N SER A 478 -4.34 -39.79 28.80
CA SER A 478 -5.46 -39.42 27.91
C SER A 478 -5.80 -37.92 27.96
N ASP A 479 -5.72 -37.32 29.13
CA ASP A 479 -5.93 -35.89 29.38
C ASP A 479 -4.80 -35.06 28.78
N GLU A 480 -3.55 -35.49 28.95
CA GLU A 480 -2.38 -34.83 28.39
C GLU A 480 -2.40 -34.84 26.85
N TYR A 481 -2.72 -35.98 26.25
CA TYR A 481 -2.86 -36.12 24.79
C TYR A 481 -3.93 -35.15 24.25
N ALA A 482 -5.07 -35.04 24.93
CA ALA A 482 -6.14 -34.11 24.54
C ALA A 482 -5.69 -32.65 24.65
N LEU A 483 -5.04 -32.27 25.75
CA LEU A 483 -4.51 -30.91 25.95
C LEU A 483 -3.48 -30.53 24.88
N LEU A 484 -2.59 -31.45 24.49
CA LEU A 484 -1.62 -31.21 23.42
C LEU A 484 -2.30 -30.99 22.07
N GLY A 485 -3.34 -31.77 21.74
CA GLY A 485 -4.06 -31.66 20.48
C GLY A 485 -5.01 -30.46 20.38
N GLU A 486 -5.63 -30.06 21.49
CA GLU A 486 -6.68 -29.03 21.48
C GLU A 486 -6.17 -27.65 21.90
N LYS A 487 -5.33 -27.58 22.94
CA LYS A 487 -4.83 -26.31 23.49
C LYS A 487 -3.47 -25.95 22.92
N TYR A 488 -2.50 -26.87 22.98
CA TYR A 488 -1.10 -26.53 22.72
C TYR A 488 -0.67 -26.72 21.27
N LEU A 489 -1.47 -27.37 20.43
CA LEU A 489 -1.07 -27.83 19.09
C LEU A 489 -0.38 -26.74 18.27
N ASN A 490 -0.99 -25.55 18.19
CA ASN A 490 -0.51 -24.44 17.38
C ASN A 490 0.25 -23.36 18.17
N THR A 491 0.58 -23.63 19.43
CA THR A 491 1.26 -22.68 20.32
C THR A 491 2.77 -22.69 20.12
N VAL A 492 3.45 -21.61 20.51
CA VAL A 492 4.91 -21.49 20.35
C VAL A 492 5.69 -22.60 21.07
N GLY A 493 5.13 -23.18 22.13
CA GLY A 493 5.75 -24.30 22.85
C GLY A 493 5.78 -25.60 22.04
N ASN A 494 4.84 -25.81 21.12
CA ASN A 494 4.78 -27.03 20.29
C ASN A 494 5.38 -26.85 18.88
N LEU A 495 5.80 -25.64 18.54
CA LEU A 495 6.33 -25.31 17.22
C LEU A 495 7.85 -25.21 17.22
N THR A 496 8.46 -25.61 16.10
CA THR A 496 9.89 -25.42 15.85
C THR A 496 10.17 -25.23 14.35
N LEU A 497 11.44 -25.06 13.98
CA LEU A 497 11.90 -25.10 12.60
C LEU A 497 12.58 -26.45 12.31
N SER A 498 12.32 -27.00 11.13
CA SER A 498 12.97 -28.23 10.67
C SER A 498 13.21 -28.22 9.17
N GLY A 499 14.42 -28.62 8.76
CA GLY A 499 14.75 -28.92 7.36
C GLY A 499 14.34 -30.33 6.92
N ASN A 500 13.87 -31.17 7.87
CA ASN A 500 13.56 -32.58 7.67
C ASN A 500 12.08 -32.90 7.92
N ASN A 501 11.21 -31.89 7.96
CA ASN A 501 9.79 -32.04 8.33
C ASN A 501 9.12 -33.24 7.60
N GLY A 502 9.25 -33.32 6.28
CA GLY A 502 8.65 -34.42 5.49
C GLY A 502 9.13 -35.84 5.86
N ARG A 503 10.27 -36.00 6.55
CA ARG A 503 10.81 -37.29 7.02
C ARG A 503 10.44 -37.61 8.47
N LEU A 504 10.33 -36.57 9.30
CA LEU A 504 9.88 -36.69 10.69
C LEU A 504 8.43 -37.21 10.72
N GLY A 505 7.55 -36.55 9.97
CA GLY A 505 6.16 -36.97 9.83
C GLY A 505 5.45 -37.05 11.19
N ASN A 506 4.63 -38.09 11.38
CA ASN A 506 3.74 -38.20 12.53
C ASN A 506 4.25 -39.12 13.66
N LYS A 507 5.52 -39.52 13.59
CA LYS A 507 6.16 -40.47 14.50
C LYS A 507 6.21 -39.93 15.94
N THR A 508 6.53 -40.80 16.90
CA THR A 508 6.65 -40.38 18.31
C THR A 508 7.80 -39.41 18.51
N PHE A 509 7.78 -38.65 19.60
CA PHE A 509 8.85 -37.70 19.90
C PHE A 509 10.23 -38.35 19.93
N LEU A 510 10.37 -39.53 20.55
CA LEU A 510 11.66 -40.22 20.64
C LEU A 510 12.17 -40.67 19.27
N ASP A 511 11.28 -41.18 18.41
CA ASP A 511 11.62 -41.56 17.04
C ASP A 511 12.09 -40.34 16.24
N ASN A 512 11.38 -39.22 16.34
CA ASN A 512 11.72 -37.96 15.68
C ASN A 512 12.97 -37.30 16.25
N ARG A 513 13.23 -37.42 17.55
CA ARG A 513 14.45 -36.92 18.20
C ARG A 513 15.68 -37.68 17.72
N ASP A 514 15.58 -38.99 17.60
CA ASP A 514 16.72 -39.90 17.38
C ASP A 514 16.92 -40.33 15.93
N MET A 515 16.04 -39.87 15.02
CA MET A 515 16.05 -40.26 13.62
C MET A 515 17.42 -40.07 12.96
N ASN A 516 17.98 -41.18 12.47
CA ASN A 516 19.23 -41.21 11.72
C ASN A 516 19.17 -42.27 10.61
N GLU A 517 18.19 -42.13 9.72
CA GLU A 517 18.01 -43.05 8.60
C GLU A 517 19.15 -42.88 7.59
N ASN A 518 19.83 -43.98 7.25
CA ASN A 518 20.96 -44.01 6.32
C ASN A 518 22.11 -43.03 6.65
N GLY A 519 22.31 -42.73 7.94
CA GLY A 519 23.35 -41.79 8.38
C GLY A 519 23.01 -40.31 8.07
N GLY A 520 21.74 -40.00 7.80
CA GLY A 520 21.32 -38.67 7.37
C GLY A 520 20.99 -37.68 8.49
N GLU A 521 21.22 -38.03 9.77
CA GLU A 521 21.16 -37.12 10.92
C GLU A 521 19.91 -36.23 10.96
N GLN A 522 18.73 -36.82 10.73
CA GLN A 522 17.50 -36.06 10.48
C GLN A 522 16.82 -35.54 11.74
N GLY A 523 17.00 -36.26 12.86
CA GLY A 523 16.27 -36.03 14.09
C GLY A 523 16.70 -34.78 14.85
N TYR A 524 15.86 -34.34 15.80
CA TYR A 524 16.11 -33.13 16.59
C TYR A 524 17.47 -33.14 17.29
N ARG A 525 17.95 -34.32 17.73
CA ARG A 525 19.26 -34.52 18.36
C ARG A 525 20.42 -34.01 17.52
N PHE A 526 20.32 -34.08 16.19
CA PHE A 526 21.37 -33.66 15.27
C PHE A 526 21.16 -32.25 14.72
N SER A 527 20.03 -31.62 15.03
CA SER A 527 19.70 -30.30 14.52
C SER A 527 20.66 -29.24 15.07
N ARG A 528 21.10 -28.33 14.18
CA ARG A 528 21.98 -27.21 14.52
C ARG A 528 21.22 -25.94 14.90
N LEU A 529 19.89 -25.96 14.78
CA LEU A 529 19.04 -24.82 15.06
C LEU A 529 18.95 -24.58 16.57
N TRP A 530 19.07 -23.33 16.99
CA TRP A 530 18.86 -22.90 18.37
C TRP A 530 17.48 -23.35 18.88
N LEU A 531 16.45 -23.21 18.05
CA LEU A 531 15.09 -23.65 18.35
C LEU A 531 14.98 -25.15 18.68
N ASN A 532 15.94 -25.99 18.28
CA ASN A 532 15.88 -27.44 18.55
C ASN A 532 16.83 -27.90 19.67
N ARG A 533 17.66 -27.01 20.22
CA ARG A 533 18.75 -27.37 21.15
C ARG A 533 18.25 -28.04 22.42
N ASP A 534 17.16 -27.54 22.97
CA ASP A 534 16.49 -28.08 24.15
C ASP A 534 15.79 -29.42 23.88
N LEU A 535 15.45 -29.74 22.63
CA LEU A 535 14.80 -31.00 22.27
C LEU A 535 15.77 -32.20 22.23
N GLN A 536 17.07 -31.95 22.04
CA GLN A 536 18.09 -32.99 21.80
C GLN A 536 18.21 -34.02 22.93
N GLY A 537 17.98 -33.58 24.18
CA GLY A 537 18.16 -34.39 25.39
C GLY A 537 16.87 -34.79 26.10
N LEU A 538 15.69 -34.37 25.63
CA LEU A 538 14.43 -34.71 26.30
C LEU A 538 14.05 -36.17 26.05
N GLU A 539 13.60 -36.89 27.07
CA GLU A 539 13.19 -38.30 26.96
C GLU A 539 11.68 -38.48 26.77
N ARG A 540 10.91 -37.40 26.90
CA ARG A 540 9.45 -37.39 26.75
C ARG A 540 9.02 -36.03 26.20
N TRP A 541 7.88 -36.02 25.50
CA TRP A 541 7.19 -34.80 25.09
C TRP A 541 5.77 -34.79 25.62
N GLY A 542 5.55 -34.03 26.69
CA GLY A 542 4.27 -33.86 27.37
C GLY A 542 3.93 -32.38 27.61
N VAL A 543 2.85 -32.13 28.34
CA VAL A 543 2.38 -30.76 28.65
C VAL A 543 3.45 -29.97 29.42
N GLU A 544 4.11 -30.61 30.39
CA GLU A 544 5.20 -29.99 31.17
C GLU A 544 6.36 -29.51 30.27
N GLN A 545 6.76 -30.32 29.28
CA GLN A 545 7.85 -29.96 28.38
C GLN A 545 7.46 -28.83 27.42
N VAL A 546 6.21 -28.84 26.93
CA VAL A 546 5.65 -27.77 26.09
C VAL A 546 5.61 -26.45 26.84
N GLU A 547 5.13 -26.44 28.09
CA GLU A 547 5.05 -25.23 28.92
C GLU A 547 6.46 -24.71 29.26
N ALA A 548 7.37 -25.58 29.69
CA ALA A 548 8.75 -25.21 29.99
C ALA A 548 9.47 -24.63 28.76
N ARG A 549 9.18 -25.14 27.56
CA ARG A 549 9.69 -24.58 26.31
C ARG A 549 9.05 -23.24 25.97
N ALA A 550 7.74 -23.13 26.13
CA ALA A 550 7.03 -21.86 25.91
C ALA A 550 7.61 -20.76 26.80
N ASP A 551 7.95 -21.07 28.05
CA ASP A 551 8.62 -20.14 28.97
C ASP A 551 9.99 -19.69 28.45
N ARG A 552 10.83 -20.61 27.97
CA ARG A 552 12.14 -20.27 27.39
C ARG A 552 12.01 -19.36 26.17
N ILE A 553 11.08 -19.69 25.26
CA ILE A 553 10.80 -18.87 24.08
C ILE A 553 10.29 -17.50 24.48
N ALA A 554 9.43 -17.43 25.50
CA ALA A 554 8.86 -16.18 25.98
C ALA A 554 9.91 -15.28 26.66
N GLN A 555 10.89 -15.84 27.39
CA GLN A 555 12.01 -15.04 27.90
C GLN A 555 12.87 -14.47 26.77
N ARG A 556 13.24 -15.30 25.79
CA ARG A 556 14.00 -14.84 24.62
C ARG A 556 13.23 -13.82 23.79
N PHE A 557 11.91 -13.92 23.71
CA PHE A 557 11.07 -12.91 23.08
C PHE A 557 11.33 -11.51 23.66
N LEU A 558 11.44 -11.39 24.99
CA LEU A 558 11.68 -10.10 25.65
C LEU A 558 13.07 -9.53 25.32
N GLU A 559 14.06 -10.38 25.09
CA GLU A 559 15.41 -9.97 24.63
C GLU A 559 15.40 -9.47 23.18
N VAL A 560 14.58 -10.09 22.33
CA VAL A 560 14.48 -9.76 20.90
C VAL A 560 13.64 -8.52 20.64
N TRP A 561 12.55 -8.36 21.42
CA TRP A 561 11.60 -7.25 21.34
C TRP A 561 11.43 -6.62 22.72
N PRO A 562 12.43 -5.90 23.22
CA PRO A 562 12.37 -5.29 24.54
C PRO A 562 11.34 -4.14 24.59
N ALA A 563 10.78 -3.93 25.78
CA ALA A 563 10.10 -2.67 26.09
C ALA A 563 11.17 -1.62 26.43
N PRO A 564 10.92 -0.34 26.10
CA PRO A 564 11.77 0.74 26.57
C PRO A 564 11.90 0.74 28.09
N SER A 565 13.10 0.99 28.57
CA SER A 565 13.41 1.10 30.01
C SER A 565 13.42 2.55 30.49
N VAL A 566 13.13 3.51 29.60
CA VAL A 566 13.07 4.92 29.95
C VAL A 566 12.01 5.08 31.04
N GLY A 567 12.46 5.52 32.21
CA GLY A 567 11.56 5.95 33.26
C GLY A 567 10.70 7.04 32.66
N VAL A 568 9.45 6.71 32.35
CA VAL A 568 8.40 7.73 32.36
C VAL A 568 8.54 8.30 33.76
N ALA A 569 9.05 9.53 33.87
CA ALA A 569 8.94 10.24 35.13
C ALA A 569 7.47 10.09 35.49
N ALA A 570 7.20 9.30 36.52
CA ALA A 570 5.87 9.19 37.07
C ALA A 570 5.52 10.63 37.38
N ASP A 571 4.67 11.23 36.56
CA ASP A 571 4.09 12.51 36.89
C ASP A 571 3.53 12.32 38.30
N ALA A 572 4.04 13.16 39.19
CA ALA A 572 4.11 12.96 40.62
C ALA A 572 2.87 12.28 41.21
N ASP A 573 2.99 11.03 41.67
CA ASP A 573 2.15 10.43 42.73
C ASP A 573 0.64 10.75 42.63
N THR A 574 0.10 10.82 41.42
CA THR A 574 -1.34 10.92 41.20
C THR A 574 -1.83 9.51 40.94
N ASP A 575 -2.73 8.97 41.79
CA ASP A 575 -3.47 7.72 41.50
C ASP A 575 -4.44 7.87 40.30
N GLU A 576 -4.14 8.78 39.38
CA GLU A 576 -4.87 9.05 38.15
C GLU A 576 -4.59 7.92 37.17
N VAL A 577 -5.63 7.20 36.82
CA VAL A 577 -5.57 6.13 35.82
C VAL A 577 -6.32 6.60 34.59
N ASN A 578 -5.71 6.45 33.42
CA ASN A 578 -6.41 6.71 32.17
C ASN A 578 -7.71 5.87 32.13
N ILE A 579 -8.83 6.46 31.69
CA ILE A 579 -10.13 5.77 31.74
C ILE A 579 -10.11 4.40 31.06
N PHE A 580 -9.28 4.22 30.02
CA PHE A 580 -9.14 2.95 29.31
C PHE A 580 -8.50 1.85 30.15
N ASP A 581 -7.56 2.22 31.02
CA ASP A 581 -6.82 1.33 31.91
C ASP A 581 -7.43 1.28 33.33
N ALA A 582 -8.40 2.15 33.62
CA ALA A 582 -9.12 2.18 34.89
C ALA A 582 -9.98 0.93 35.08
N GLU A 583 -9.95 0.35 36.28
CA GLU A 583 -10.84 -0.73 36.69
C GLU A 583 -12.31 -0.33 36.54
N GLU A 584 -13.21 -1.31 36.35
CA GLU A 584 -14.64 -1.02 36.25
C GLU A 584 -15.14 -0.26 37.49
N PRO A 585 -15.94 0.82 37.35
CA PRO A 585 -16.38 1.66 38.46
C PRO A 585 -17.46 1.00 39.35
N ARG A 586 -17.49 -0.33 39.44
CA ARG A 586 -18.46 -1.07 40.26
C ARG A 586 -18.07 -0.93 41.72
N HIS A 587 -18.94 -0.28 42.51
CA HIS A 587 -18.71 0.02 43.93
C HIS A 587 -17.55 0.98 44.24
N LYS A 588 -16.99 1.64 43.23
CA LYS A 588 -15.95 2.68 43.40
C LYS A 588 -16.56 4.07 43.23
N ARG A 589 -16.09 5.05 44.01
CA ARG A 589 -16.43 6.47 43.84
C ARG A 589 -15.27 7.18 43.17
N LEU A 590 -15.56 8.14 42.30
CA LEU A 590 -14.53 9.00 41.73
C LEU A 590 -14.17 10.08 42.75
N GLU A 591 -12.89 10.39 42.86
CA GLU A 591 -12.41 11.58 43.58
C GLU A 591 -12.52 12.80 42.66
N TYR A 592 -11.92 12.70 41.47
CA TYR A 592 -12.02 13.66 40.38
C TYR A 592 -11.64 12.99 39.05
N ALA A 593 -11.79 13.71 37.95
CA ALA A 593 -11.26 13.32 36.64
C ALA A 593 -10.41 14.46 36.06
N VAL A 594 -9.55 14.14 35.08
CA VAL A 594 -8.78 15.12 34.32
C VAL A 594 -9.09 14.91 32.85
N PHE A 595 -9.59 15.94 32.18
CA PHE A 595 -9.90 15.90 30.75
C PHE A 595 -9.17 17.04 30.03
N PHE A 596 -8.38 16.73 28.99
CA PHE A 596 -7.49 17.69 28.30
C PHE A 596 -6.60 18.49 29.26
N GLY A 597 -6.04 17.83 30.28
CA GLY A 597 -5.24 18.46 31.32
C GLY A 597 -6.01 19.37 32.30
N SER A 598 -7.33 19.51 32.15
CA SER A 598 -8.18 20.28 33.05
C SER A 598 -8.85 19.37 34.08
N ARG A 599 -8.74 19.72 35.37
CA ARG A 599 -9.35 18.95 36.47
C ARG A 599 -10.86 19.18 36.53
N LEU A 600 -11.62 18.09 36.44
CA LEU A 600 -13.07 18.01 36.61
C LEU A 600 -13.39 17.51 38.02
N GLU A 601 -14.04 18.34 38.84
CA GLU A 601 -14.47 18.00 40.21
C GLU A 601 -15.74 17.13 40.20
N VAL A 602 -15.62 15.93 39.62
CA VAL A 602 -16.72 14.97 39.41
C VAL A 602 -16.55 13.71 40.26
N THR A 603 -17.42 13.54 41.25
CA THR A 603 -17.40 12.37 42.14
C THR A 603 -18.32 11.22 41.70
N GLN A 604 -19.15 11.47 40.69
CA GLN A 604 -20.14 10.52 40.16
C GLN A 604 -19.89 10.26 38.68
N VAL A 605 -19.87 8.99 38.28
CA VAL A 605 -19.72 8.56 36.87
C VAL A 605 -20.78 9.18 35.96
N ALA A 606 -21.99 9.41 36.45
CA ALA A 606 -23.05 10.06 35.68
C ALA A 606 -22.73 11.52 35.32
N ARG A 607 -22.05 12.26 36.22
CA ARG A 607 -21.61 13.64 35.95
C ARG A 607 -20.42 13.69 35.02
N LEU A 608 -19.42 12.82 35.25
CA LEU A 608 -18.29 12.64 34.34
C LEU A 608 -18.77 12.36 32.91
N TYR A 609 -19.75 11.47 32.76
CA TYR A 609 -20.35 11.13 31.48
C TYR A 609 -20.98 12.35 30.79
N ALA A 610 -21.74 13.18 31.51
CA ALA A 610 -22.34 14.38 30.94
C ALA A 610 -21.29 15.42 30.52
N GLU A 611 -20.37 15.77 31.42
CA GLU A 611 -19.38 16.84 31.20
C GLU A 611 -18.39 16.50 30.07
N VAL A 612 -17.96 15.24 29.96
CA VAL A 612 -17.06 14.84 28.87
C VAL A 612 -17.79 14.89 27.52
N PHE A 613 -19.04 14.41 27.44
CA PHE A 613 -19.79 14.47 26.19
C PHE A 613 -20.11 15.91 25.77
N GLU A 614 -20.42 16.79 26.73
CA GLU A 614 -20.58 18.23 26.49
C GLU A 614 -19.33 18.83 25.84
N GLN A 615 -18.15 18.59 26.42
CA GLN A 615 -16.89 19.08 25.87
C GLN A 615 -16.54 18.46 24.52
N LEU A 616 -16.79 17.16 24.31
CA LEU A 616 -16.57 16.49 23.03
C LEU A 616 -17.47 17.05 21.91
N LEU A 617 -18.73 17.34 22.21
CA LEU A 617 -19.68 17.94 21.28
C LEU A 617 -19.28 19.37 20.90
N VAL A 618 -18.71 20.14 21.82
CA VAL A 618 -18.16 21.47 21.53
C VAL A 618 -16.89 21.37 20.67
N LEU A 619 -16.03 20.38 20.94
CA LEU A 619 -14.75 20.24 20.27
C LEU A 619 -14.89 19.78 18.81
N GLN A 620 -15.75 18.78 18.56
CA GLN A 620 -15.97 18.20 17.22
C GLN A 620 -17.46 17.90 16.96
N PRO A 621 -18.32 18.93 16.77
CA PRO A 621 -19.75 18.74 16.54
C PRO A 621 -20.05 17.81 15.34
N GLU A 622 -19.29 17.98 14.25
CA GLU A 622 -19.43 17.21 13.01
C GLU A 622 -19.18 15.70 13.20
N ALA A 623 -18.44 15.30 14.24
CA ALA A 623 -18.18 13.90 14.50
C ALA A 623 -19.41 13.17 15.08
N PHE A 624 -20.40 13.90 15.60
CA PHE A 624 -21.60 13.34 16.22
C PHE A 624 -22.87 13.52 15.38
N HIS A 625 -23.05 14.68 14.74
CA HIS A 625 -24.31 14.99 14.06
C HIS A 625 -24.49 14.18 12.77
N GLY A 626 -25.50 13.30 12.74
CA GLY A 626 -25.82 12.49 11.55
C GLY A 626 -24.77 11.41 11.24
N THR A 627 -23.90 11.09 12.20
CA THR A 627 -22.85 10.08 12.04
C THR A 627 -23.21 8.79 12.76
N ARG A 628 -22.53 7.70 12.37
CA ARG A 628 -22.60 6.40 13.06
C ARG A 628 -22.20 6.52 14.53
N LEU A 629 -21.31 7.45 14.88
CA LEU A 629 -20.92 7.68 16.27
C LEU A 629 -22.09 8.26 17.08
N GLY A 630 -22.77 9.29 16.56
CA GLY A 630 -23.96 9.88 17.16
C GLY A 630 -25.07 8.85 17.42
N GLU A 631 -25.32 7.96 16.46
CA GLU A 631 -26.27 6.85 16.62
C GLU A 631 -25.86 5.88 17.75
N ARG A 632 -24.57 5.50 17.81
CA ARG A 632 -24.07 4.54 18.81
C ARG A 632 -24.08 5.09 20.23
N VAL A 633 -23.89 6.40 20.40
CA VAL A 633 -23.99 7.06 21.71
C VAL A 633 -25.42 7.50 22.05
N GLN A 634 -26.37 7.28 21.12
CA GLN A 634 -27.78 7.67 21.22
C GLN A 634 -27.97 9.17 21.44
N LEU A 635 -27.29 9.98 20.64
CA LEU A 635 -27.50 11.43 20.60
C LEU A 635 -28.85 11.73 19.91
N SER A 636 -29.70 12.51 20.56
CA SER A 636 -31.03 12.89 20.06
C SER A 636 -31.33 14.35 20.34
N SER A 637 -32.05 15.02 19.43
CA SER A 637 -32.65 16.34 19.66
C SER A 637 -34.03 16.28 20.31
N ASP A 638 -34.63 15.08 20.38
CA ASP A 638 -35.89 14.81 21.07
C ASP A 638 -35.62 14.02 22.37
N PRO A 639 -35.83 14.62 23.56
CA PRO A 639 -35.63 13.93 24.83
C PRO A 639 -36.59 12.75 25.04
N GLY A 640 -37.74 12.71 24.34
CA GLY A 640 -38.71 11.62 24.43
C GLY A 640 -38.25 10.29 23.82
N PHE A 641 -37.20 10.32 22.99
CA PHE A 641 -36.60 9.13 22.40
C PHE A 641 -35.70 8.36 23.38
N LEU A 642 -35.34 8.96 24.51
CA LEU A 642 -34.40 8.44 25.50
C LEU A 642 -35.15 8.04 26.78
N ARG A 643 -34.74 6.95 27.44
CA ARG A 643 -35.40 6.53 28.69
C ARG A 643 -35.06 7.48 29.84
N GLN A 644 -33.86 8.06 29.83
CA GLN A 644 -33.49 9.19 30.65
C GLN A 644 -32.64 10.14 29.81
N ALA A 645 -33.15 11.32 29.48
CA ALA A 645 -32.42 12.31 28.71
C ALA A 645 -31.44 13.09 29.59
N ILE A 646 -30.14 13.06 29.26
CA ILE A 646 -29.10 13.92 29.82
C ILE A 646 -28.77 14.98 28.79
N GLN A 647 -28.99 16.25 29.13
CA GLN A 647 -28.62 17.36 28.25
C GLN A 647 -27.10 17.52 28.22
N VAL A 648 -26.52 17.59 27.03
CA VAL A 648 -25.07 17.75 26.82
C VAL A 648 -24.71 18.90 25.89
N ALA A 649 -25.69 19.47 25.18
CA ALA A 649 -25.56 20.74 24.48
C ALA A 649 -26.97 21.36 24.35
N ASP A 650 -27.05 22.63 23.91
CA ASP A 650 -28.34 23.29 23.68
C ASP A 650 -29.18 22.52 22.64
N GLY A 651 -30.30 21.95 23.10
CA GLY A 651 -31.21 21.17 22.27
C GLY A 651 -30.76 19.73 21.97
N TYR A 652 -29.68 19.22 22.58
CA TYR A 652 -29.19 17.86 22.35
C TYR A 652 -29.01 17.07 23.66
N PHE A 653 -29.44 15.80 23.60
CA PHE A 653 -29.51 14.89 24.73
C PHE A 653 -28.89 13.52 24.41
N ILE A 654 -28.35 12.85 25.42
CA ILE A 654 -27.87 11.46 25.36
C ILE A 654 -28.57 10.59 26.40
N GLU A 655 -28.63 9.28 26.18
CA GLU A 655 -29.25 8.33 27.12
C GLU A 655 -28.44 8.22 28.42
N GLY A 656 -29.13 8.43 29.54
CA GLY A 656 -28.61 8.36 30.90
C GLY A 656 -28.97 7.10 31.66
N ASN A 657 -30.02 6.37 31.24
CA ASN A 657 -30.51 5.15 31.88
C ASN A 657 -29.67 3.93 31.45
N ILE A 658 -28.38 4.03 31.77
CA ILE A 658 -27.33 3.04 31.54
C ILE A 658 -26.51 2.93 32.82
N ASP A 659 -26.00 1.74 33.12
CA ASP A 659 -25.16 1.53 34.30
C ASP A 659 -23.79 2.23 34.16
N ASN A 660 -23.02 2.30 35.25
CA ASN A 660 -21.73 2.99 35.23
C ASN A 660 -20.74 2.35 34.25
N LYS A 661 -20.84 1.03 34.04
CA LYS A 661 -20.06 0.32 33.04
C LYS A 661 -20.41 0.79 31.63
N GLY A 662 -21.70 0.80 31.28
CA GLY A 662 -22.16 1.30 29.98
C GLY A 662 -21.80 2.77 29.72
N LYS A 663 -21.77 3.61 30.77
CA LYS A 663 -21.29 5.00 30.68
C LYS A 663 -19.80 5.06 30.34
N PHE A 664 -18.96 4.29 31.03
CA PHE A 664 -17.53 4.17 30.72
C PHE A 664 -17.30 3.63 29.31
N ASP A 665 -18.02 2.60 28.89
CA ASP A 665 -17.88 2.00 27.57
C ASP A 665 -18.24 2.99 26.45
N ARG A 666 -19.25 3.84 26.66
CA ARG A 666 -19.62 4.90 25.71
C ARG A 666 -18.60 6.04 25.68
N LEU A 667 -18.03 6.42 26.81
CA LEU A 667 -16.92 7.38 26.86
C LEU A 667 -15.71 6.84 26.12
N LYS A 668 -15.29 5.60 26.42
CA LYS A 668 -14.19 4.91 25.73
C LYS A 668 -14.45 4.83 24.23
N LEU A 669 -15.69 4.52 23.83
CA LEU A 669 -16.08 4.48 22.43
C LEU A 669 -15.89 5.84 21.75
N ALA A 670 -16.46 6.90 22.32
CA ALA A 670 -16.36 8.24 21.75
C ALA A 670 -14.90 8.69 21.66
N LEU A 671 -14.14 8.57 22.74
CA LEU A 671 -12.71 8.92 22.76
C LEU A 671 -11.91 8.12 21.72
N SER A 672 -12.18 6.83 21.52
CA SER A 672 -11.47 6.00 20.53
C SER A 672 -11.76 6.44 19.08
N GLU A 673 -13.02 6.71 18.77
CA GLU A 673 -13.43 7.12 17.41
C GLU A 673 -12.83 8.49 17.07
N LEU A 674 -12.80 9.40 18.05
CA LEU A 674 -12.20 10.74 17.92
C LEU A 674 -10.66 10.73 18.01
N GLY A 675 -10.04 9.65 18.50
CA GLY A 675 -8.58 9.57 18.67
C GLY A 675 -8.05 10.34 19.89
N LEU A 676 -8.85 10.43 20.95
CA LEU A 676 -8.60 11.19 22.17
C LEU A 676 -8.42 10.26 23.39
N GLU A 677 -7.90 9.04 23.17
CA GLU A 677 -7.80 8.03 24.23
C GLU A 677 -6.86 8.45 25.38
N GLU A 678 -5.93 9.34 25.11
CA GLU A 678 -4.95 9.87 26.08
C GLU A 678 -5.48 11.06 26.88
N GLU A 679 -6.68 11.57 26.58
CA GLU A 679 -7.13 12.86 27.11
C GLU A 679 -7.94 12.75 28.39
N LEU A 680 -8.40 11.56 28.79
CA LEU A 680 -9.25 11.36 29.96
C LEU A 680 -8.63 10.43 31.02
N PHE A 681 -8.34 11.00 32.19
CA PHE A 681 -7.89 10.29 33.37
C PHE A 681 -8.93 10.38 34.49
N VAL A 682 -9.00 9.33 35.31
CA VAL A 682 -9.91 9.24 36.44
C VAL A 682 -9.12 8.85 37.68
N LYS A 683 -9.46 9.46 38.81
CA LYS A 683 -8.96 9.03 40.12
C LYS A 683 -10.10 8.47 40.95
N TYR A 684 -9.92 7.28 41.50
CA TYR A 684 -10.87 6.70 42.44
C TYR A 684 -10.57 7.18 43.87
N ALA A 685 -11.63 7.39 44.64
CA ALA A 685 -11.58 7.78 46.05
C ALA A 685 -11.41 6.57 46.98
#